data_AF-A0A0D2XVN4-F1
#
_entry.id   AF-A0A0D2XVN4-F1
#
_cell.length_a   1.000
_cell.length_b   1.000
_cell.length_c   1.000
_cell.angle_alpha   90.00
_cell.angle_beta   90.00
_cell.angle_gamma   90.00
#
_symmetry.space_group_name_H-M   'P 1'
#
loop_
_entity.id
_entity.type
_entity.pdbx_description
1 polymer ?
#
loop_
_entity_poly.entity_id
_entity_poly.type
_entity_poly.pdbx_seq_one_letter_code
_entity_poly.pdbx_strand_id
1 'polypeptide(L)'
;MLRSATRELRRGWHLSRNVTTQTKYASRLKSAQARRYVSSVDALEAAIVNGRRADDYQKRPKKVLPKRLYDPKNVFKFSDFNEDNGHGRIERRLRMLKGWVEQSPAVLLRKYLALEQPSRETLLEIAAIRTVRLPVVVIQMHLRHQVEADPENNRDLAQALPNKSEWEALMKTLEYSGNTEERLNEYMSILFAKTDEDRCRLFLADMSPKPVFMLNYLLRLGSSISKISTLDHLLEYVQERLRATTEKARKMSWGRGRASSEMERFTTEDFMIIMERLAFHCRRIEARRLIVLADIMAEFIFNYKIGSAEQTYWMRCKYFNAGLTAIARNSGSGPQHSSVPYAYVWEAQRTLLRMSGSLPEALLVDRNAFRAIRTVLSGMPKNRDEIHNATRYSKSWPPYLRPADGMDEAMEAEESWSRVVRAGMMMQEAGFSKQETDSALDTLLGLTPSGTPAIQQQVKVDPKQDLSAWQASIIATRNAHEAWKQFCQPPKAGMAPGLPEYAAMFRRSFARDADPEKGTLPGDNSLSHPTNEDMNLTELEKLRQQPPTPQELYEMMKCEGLLPDEHILHILVANAQTLQEAHRYLRDGSTEHQNYAHLLVPDPTADMLKAIPLPLFSAYVDMLSKTVHPKGSNLIRAIRLAELRVGRRNQNWLPHVWAPIMKNVGQHHYGLKLTLEAQLRLIIHLVDRIDAVQGMTLFLFNRFVRTLRKILRRELQVLASAVEANNTNFNLLGALYCRNAEEDGANTVMDTETRSNSALHLFRVLISRMKGFYHALVAEEQERQRPEAEQTTDLSFVDIMRSRRDPVLAPFAHDLMQSLAFAGEYNEMAQLTMWLMMEWGPLQSQEDEMINMEVLPHDVDMLETLCAYRAFAEPMLTDEVRNHVRDVRFQIGIWQWPGDQMVQSYIQANAVHGHEELTRVLKWARIREHNRQNHLLTNVDDLDLDAIENKHETAEHQFSTHEESRKRTALRSGEQGSLLET
;
A
#
# COMPACT_ATOMS: atom_id res chain seq x y z
N MET A 1 -0.11 -34.66 24.60
CA MET A 1 -0.77 -33.42 24.11
C MET A 1 -0.31 -32.16 24.84
N LEU A 2 -0.51 -31.99 26.15
CA LEU A 2 -0.04 -30.80 26.90
C LEU A 2 1.46 -30.50 26.79
N ARG A 3 2.34 -31.53 26.75
CA ARG A 3 3.79 -31.35 26.54
C ARG A 3 4.18 -30.88 25.13
N SER A 4 3.35 -31.18 24.11
CA SER A 4 3.53 -30.73 22.72
C SER A 4 3.14 -29.26 22.59
N ALA A 5 1.98 -28.89 23.14
CA ALA A 5 1.51 -27.50 23.21
C ALA A 5 2.49 -26.60 23.98
N THR A 6 3.09 -27.07 25.08
CA THR A 6 4.13 -26.29 25.79
C THR A 6 5.47 -26.20 25.04
N ARG A 7 5.79 -27.12 24.12
CA ARG A 7 6.99 -27.04 23.27
C ARG A 7 6.79 -26.04 22.13
N GLU A 8 5.61 -26.02 21.52
CA GLU A 8 5.24 -25.02 20.51
C GLU A 8 5.12 -23.61 21.10
N LEU A 9 4.50 -23.47 22.28
CA LEU A 9 4.45 -22.19 22.99
C LEU A 9 5.84 -21.67 23.40
N ARG A 10 6.79 -22.55 23.78
CA ARG A 10 8.19 -22.16 24.07
C ARG A 10 8.98 -21.80 22.81
N ARG A 11 8.78 -22.51 21.69
CA ARG A 11 9.45 -22.19 20.40
C ARG A 11 8.96 -20.85 19.85
N GLY A 12 7.64 -20.59 19.89
CA GLY A 12 7.07 -19.28 19.55
C GLY A 12 7.57 -18.16 20.45
N TRP A 13 7.78 -18.43 21.75
CA TRP A 13 8.37 -17.46 22.69
C TRP A 13 9.84 -17.14 22.41
N HIS A 14 10.69 -18.11 22.06
CA HIS A 14 12.11 -17.87 21.77
C HIS A 14 12.34 -17.11 20.46
N LEU A 15 11.57 -17.41 19.40
CA LEU A 15 11.59 -16.63 18.15
C LEU A 15 11.01 -15.23 18.35
N SER A 16 9.89 -15.08 19.08
CA SER A 16 9.35 -13.76 19.44
C SER A 16 10.35 -12.92 20.24
N ARG A 17 11.14 -13.55 21.13
CA ARG A 17 12.18 -12.88 21.92
C ARG A 17 13.40 -12.51 21.07
N ASN A 18 13.78 -13.32 20.08
CA ASN A 18 14.85 -12.98 19.12
C ASN A 18 14.43 -11.88 18.15
N VAL A 19 13.21 -11.92 17.62
CA VAL A 19 12.63 -10.85 16.79
C VAL A 19 12.54 -9.57 17.62
N THR A 20 11.96 -9.59 18.83
CA THR A 20 11.86 -8.38 19.68
C THR A 20 13.20 -7.86 20.21
N THR A 21 14.20 -8.72 20.48
CA THR A 21 15.55 -8.27 20.84
C THR A 21 16.29 -7.67 19.65
N GLN A 22 16.16 -8.25 18.46
CA GLN A 22 16.67 -7.64 17.22
C GLN A 22 15.89 -6.37 16.83
N THR A 23 14.58 -6.27 17.09
CA THR A 23 13.81 -5.02 16.89
C THR A 23 14.22 -3.95 17.90
N LYS A 24 14.56 -4.33 19.14
CA LYS A 24 15.13 -3.44 20.15
C LYS A 24 16.56 -2.99 19.79
N TYR A 25 17.36 -3.86 19.21
CA TYR A 25 18.68 -3.50 18.67
C TYR A 25 18.57 -2.59 17.44
N ALA A 26 17.70 -2.92 16.49
CA ALA A 26 17.40 -2.10 15.32
C ALA A 26 16.81 -0.74 15.70
N SER A 27 15.93 -0.65 16.70
CA SER A 27 15.36 0.61 17.19
C SER A 27 16.36 1.45 18.00
N ARG A 28 17.32 0.83 18.70
CA ARG A 28 18.47 1.53 19.32
C ARG A 28 19.48 2.02 18.27
N LEU A 29 19.67 1.30 17.16
CA LEU A 29 20.42 1.77 15.99
C LEU A 29 19.70 2.92 15.26
N LYS A 30 18.36 2.87 15.15
CA LYS A 30 17.52 3.97 14.63
C LYS A 30 17.71 5.28 15.38
N SER A 31 17.96 5.29 16.70
CA SER A 31 18.11 6.53 17.46
C SER A 31 19.54 7.11 17.44
N ALA A 32 20.57 6.27 17.35
CA ALA A 32 21.97 6.69 17.40
C ALA A 32 22.58 7.01 16.02
N GLN A 33 22.21 6.28 14.95
CA GLN A 33 22.75 6.50 13.60
C GLN A 33 21.90 7.42 12.71
N ALA A 34 20.57 7.49 12.93
CA ALA A 34 19.70 8.38 12.14
C ALA A 34 20.02 9.88 12.34
N ARG A 35 20.68 10.27 13.43
CA ARG A 35 21.08 11.67 13.67
C ARG A 35 22.35 12.09 12.91
N ARG A 36 23.16 11.16 12.37
CA ARG A 36 24.46 11.49 11.76
C ARG A 36 24.43 11.74 10.24
N TYR A 37 23.35 11.40 9.53
CA TYR A 37 23.32 11.44 8.05
C TYR A 37 22.11 12.18 7.43
N VAL A 38 21.33 12.94 8.20
CA VAL A 38 20.28 13.82 7.64
C VAL A 38 20.95 15.05 7.01
N SER A 39 21.54 14.87 5.84
CA SER A 39 21.99 15.98 4.99
C SER A 39 20.78 16.54 4.25
N SER A 40 20.62 17.87 4.22
CA SER A 40 19.67 18.53 3.34
C SER A 40 19.95 18.14 1.87
N VAL A 41 18.91 18.17 1.01
CA VAL A 41 19.09 17.95 -0.44
C VAL A 41 20.13 18.93 -1.01
N ASP A 42 20.25 20.12 -0.41
CA ASP A 42 21.24 21.14 -0.78
C ASP A 42 22.67 20.75 -0.36
N ALA A 43 22.84 20.08 0.78
CA ALA A 43 24.13 19.51 1.18
C ALA A 43 24.55 18.32 0.29
N LEU A 44 23.59 17.52 -0.19
CA LEU A 44 23.83 16.46 -1.17
C LEU A 44 24.19 17.03 -2.54
N GLU A 45 23.49 18.07 -3.00
CA GLU A 45 23.83 18.77 -4.24
C GLU A 45 25.23 19.40 -4.14
N ALA A 46 25.56 20.04 -3.02
CA ALA A 46 26.89 20.57 -2.76
C ALA A 46 27.97 19.46 -2.74
N ALA A 47 27.70 18.29 -2.17
CA ALA A 47 28.62 17.15 -2.17
C ALA A 47 28.80 16.56 -3.59
N ILE A 48 27.73 16.46 -4.38
CA ILE A 48 27.75 16.02 -5.78
C ILE A 48 28.55 16.99 -6.65
N VAL A 49 28.48 18.30 -6.37
CA VAL A 49 29.22 19.34 -7.09
C VAL A 49 30.68 19.43 -6.66
N ASN A 50 30.99 19.22 -5.38
CA ASN A 50 32.35 19.36 -4.81
C ASN A 50 33.26 18.15 -5.07
N GLY A 51 32.71 16.94 -5.29
CA GLY A 51 33.47 15.72 -5.56
C GLY A 51 34.33 15.71 -6.85
N ARG A 52 34.30 16.80 -7.64
CA ARG A 52 35.15 16.98 -8.84
C ARG A 52 36.21 18.08 -8.72
N ARG A 53 36.34 18.77 -7.59
CA ARG A 53 37.37 19.84 -7.47
C ARG A 53 38.81 19.32 -7.43
N ALA A 54 39.03 18.01 -7.34
CA ALA A 54 40.38 17.41 -7.34
C ALA A 54 40.98 17.21 -8.75
N ASP A 55 40.18 17.02 -9.81
CA ASP A 55 40.70 16.56 -11.11
C ASP A 55 40.67 17.60 -12.25
N ASP A 56 40.03 18.77 -12.07
CA ASP A 56 39.83 19.74 -13.17
C ASP A 56 40.67 21.03 -13.04
N TYR A 57 41.78 20.99 -12.30
CA TYR A 57 42.74 22.09 -12.26
C TYR A 57 43.69 22.06 -13.47
N GLN A 58 43.15 22.24 -14.68
CA GLN A 58 43.92 22.88 -15.74
C GLN A 58 43.00 23.44 -16.84
N LYS A 59 43.10 24.77 -17.00
CA LYS A 59 42.67 25.60 -18.14
C LYS A 59 41.21 26.09 -18.09
N ARG A 60 41.01 27.33 -17.62
CA ARG A 60 40.73 28.51 -18.49
C ARG A 60 40.43 29.80 -17.70
N PRO A 61 40.54 30.99 -18.33
CA PRO A 61 40.78 32.25 -17.65
C PRO A 61 39.51 33.03 -17.27
N LYS A 62 39.72 33.94 -16.32
CA LYS A 62 38.78 34.86 -15.66
C LYS A 62 38.06 35.79 -16.64
N LYS A 63 36.75 35.99 -16.46
CA LYS A 63 36.02 37.16 -16.95
C LYS A 63 35.13 37.78 -15.86
N VAL A 64 34.99 39.08 -16.01
CA VAL A 64 34.62 40.14 -15.05
C VAL A 64 33.10 40.23 -14.87
N LEU A 65 32.67 40.50 -13.63
CA LEU A 65 31.30 40.89 -13.24
C LEU A 65 31.05 42.38 -13.54
N PRO A 66 29.78 42.75 -13.82
CA PRO A 66 29.28 44.02 -13.31
C PRO A 66 27.98 43.88 -12.50
N LYS A 67 27.80 44.91 -11.67
CA LYS A 67 26.90 45.05 -10.52
C LYS A 67 25.42 45.27 -10.90
N ARG A 68 24.58 44.93 -9.92
CA ARG A 68 23.17 45.31 -9.76
C ARG A 68 22.92 46.82 -9.90
N LEU A 69 21.73 47.17 -10.38
CA LEU A 69 20.98 48.36 -9.97
C LEU A 69 19.48 48.03 -10.00
N TYR A 70 18.81 48.34 -8.90
CA TYR A 70 17.37 48.23 -8.65
C TYR A 70 16.86 49.67 -8.54
N ASP A 71 15.74 50.03 -9.16
CA ASP A 71 14.80 51.01 -8.60
C ASP A 71 13.40 50.85 -9.24
N PRO A 72 12.30 50.94 -8.46
CA PRO A 72 10.92 50.75 -8.91
C PRO A 72 10.19 52.09 -9.13
N LYS A 73 9.07 52.10 -9.91
CA LYS A 73 7.86 52.93 -9.66
C LYS A 73 6.80 52.88 -10.79
N ASN A 74 5.56 53.15 -10.34
CA ASN A 74 4.29 53.50 -11.02
C ASN A 74 3.37 52.31 -11.41
N VAL A 75 2.18 52.03 -10.84
CA VAL A 75 1.05 52.73 -10.19
C VAL A 75 -0.11 53.14 -11.14
N PHE A 76 -1.31 52.60 -10.84
CA PHE A 76 -2.72 52.88 -11.27
C PHE A 76 -3.11 52.53 -12.74
N LYS A 77 -4.31 52.01 -13.09
CA LYS A 77 -5.69 52.25 -12.60
C LYS A 77 -6.64 51.05 -12.80
N PHE A 78 -7.66 51.01 -11.93
CA PHE A 78 -8.96 50.34 -12.09
C PHE A 78 -9.86 51.06 -13.10
N SER A 79 -10.71 50.32 -13.81
CA SER A 79 -12.01 50.83 -14.28
C SER A 79 -13.01 49.69 -14.44
N ASP A 80 -14.17 49.88 -13.83
CA ASP A 80 -15.40 49.10 -13.90
C ASP A 80 -15.96 48.97 -15.32
N PHE A 81 -16.67 47.86 -15.60
CA PHE A 81 -17.92 47.87 -16.37
C PHE A 81 -18.79 46.69 -15.93
N ASN A 82 -20.07 47.00 -15.73
CA ASN A 82 -21.12 46.16 -15.17
C ASN A 82 -22.26 46.12 -16.20
N GLU A 83 -22.94 44.97 -16.35
CA GLU A 83 -24.35 44.75 -16.78
C GLU A 83 -24.54 43.22 -17.02
N ASP A 84 -25.18 42.45 -16.13
CA ASP A 84 -26.63 42.16 -15.97
C ASP A 84 -27.30 41.55 -17.22
N ASN A 85 -28.18 40.54 -17.21
CA ASN A 85 -28.88 39.78 -16.17
C ASN A 85 -29.57 38.54 -16.82
N GLY A 86 -29.75 37.42 -16.09
CA GLY A 86 -30.64 36.32 -16.56
C GLY A 86 -30.68 35.05 -15.71
N HIS A 87 -29.61 34.72 -14.96
CA HIS A 87 -29.50 33.46 -14.19
C HIS A 87 -29.87 33.56 -12.69
N GLY A 88 -30.22 34.75 -12.21
CA GLY A 88 -30.29 35.07 -10.77
C GLY A 88 -31.41 34.42 -9.96
N ARG A 89 -32.47 33.84 -10.56
CA ARG A 89 -33.60 33.28 -9.79
C ARG A 89 -33.41 31.82 -9.37
N ILE A 90 -32.74 31.00 -10.18
CA ILE A 90 -32.43 29.60 -9.84
C ILE A 90 -31.18 29.56 -8.97
N GLU A 91 -30.18 30.41 -9.25
CA GLU A 91 -29.00 30.57 -8.40
C GLU A 91 -29.32 31.15 -7.02
N ARG A 92 -30.29 32.05 -6.87
CA ARG A 92 -30.68 32.52 -5.53
C ARG A 92 -31.36 31.43 -4.71
N ARG A 93 -32.17 30.56 -5.33
CA ARG A 93 -32.76 29.40 -4.64
C ARG A 93 -31.70 28.36 -4.27
N LEU A 94 -30.73 28.11 -5.15
CA LEU A 94 -29.59 27.23 -4.87
C LEU A 94 -28.63 27.83 -3.84
N ARG A 95 -28.33 29.13 -3.87
CA ARG A 95 -27.52 29.84 -2.85
C ARG A 95 -28.24 29.92 -1.50
N MET A 96 -29.56 30.04 -1.48
CA MET A 96 -30.34 29.96 -0.23
C MET A 96 -30.31 28.53 0.34
N LEU A 97 -30.51 27.49 -0.46
CA LEU A 97 -30.36 26.10 -0.01
C LEU A 97 -28.91 25.77 0.43
N LYS A 98 -27.91 26.29 -0.29
CA LYS A 98 -26.48 26.12 0.04
C LYS A 98 -26.09 26.88 1.31
N GLY A 99 -26.58 28.11 1.50
CA GLY A 99 -26.35 28.92 2.70
C GLY A 99 -26.92 28.29 3.98
N TRP A 100 -28.08 27.64 3.91
CA TRP A 100 -28.67 26.95 5.06
C TRP A 100 -27.97 25.62 5.40
N VAL A 101 -27.47 24.90 4.38
CA VAL A 101 -26.64 23.71 4.57
C VAL A 101 -25.26 24.09 5.12
N GLU A 102 -24.69 25.22 4.68
CA GLU A 102 -23.41 25.75 5.15
C GLU A 102 -23.44 26.30 6.59
N GLN A 103 -24.63 26.65 7.10
CA GLN A 103 -24.89 27.08 8.47
C GLN A 103 -25.34 25.94 9.41
N SER A 104 -25.36 24.69 8.93
CA SER A 104 -25.65 23.55 9.78
C SER A 104 -24.62 23.45 10.92
N PRO A 105 -25.02 23.23 12.18
CA PRO A 105 -24.11 23.10 13.33
C PRO A 105 -22.97 22.09 13.13
N ALA A 106 -23.23 21.01 12.39
CA ALA A 106 -22.21 20.01 12.06
C ALA A 106 -21.21 20.50 11.00
N VAL A 107 -21.65 21.36 10.07
CA VAL A 107 -20.80 21.99 9.06
C VAL A 107 -19.97 23.11 9.69
N LEU A 108 -20.56 23.91 10.59
CA LEU A 108 -19.85 24.93 11.36
C LEU A 108 -18.75 24.32 12.24
N LEU A 109 -19.06 23.23 12.95
CA LEU A 109 -18.05 22.49 13.73
C LEU A 109 -16.91 21.97 12.85
N ARG A 110 -17.23 21.42 11.67
CA ARG A 110 -16.21 20.98 10.71
C ARG A 110 -15.39 22.14 10.18
N LYS A 111 -16.00 23.25 9.80
CA LYS A 111 -15.30 24.47 9.34
C LYS A 111 -14.36 24.99 10.45
N TYR A 112 -14.86 25.11 11.67
CA TYR A 112 -14.08 25.55 12.83
C TYR A 112 -12.88 24.64 13.11
N LEU A 113 -13.07 23.32 13.10
CA LEU A 113 -12.02 22.36 13.40
C LEU A 113 -11.10 22.03 12.22
N ALA A 114 -11.48 22.34 10.98
CA ALA A 114 -10.69 22.06 9.78
C ALA A 114 -9.70 23.18 9.42
N LEU A 115 -9.96 24.41 9.89
CA LEU A 115 -9.08 25.55 9.67
C LEU A 115 -7.98 25.53 10.75
N GLU A 116 -6.71 25.58 10.32
CA GLU A 116 -5.57 25.71 11.27
C GLU A 116 -5.65 27.03 12.06
N GLN A 117 -6.27 28.07 11.45
CA GLN A 117 -6.73 29.29 12.11
C GLN A 117 -8.06 29.74 11.46
N PRO A 118 -9.21 29.66 12.14
CA PRO A 118 -10.47 30.17 11.61
C PRO A 118 -10.41 31.70 11.43
N SER A 119 -11.01 32.22 10.34
CA SER A 119 -11.05 33.68 10.11
C SER A 119 -11.83 34.38 11.23
N ARG A 120 -11.43 35.62 11.54
CA ARG A 120 -12.06 36.40 12.63
C ARG A 120 -13.56 36.57 12.43
N GLU A 121 -13.99 36.74 11.18
CA GLU A 121 -15.42 36.81 10.79
C GLU A 121 -16.17 35.51 11.13
N THR A 122 -15.61 34.35 10.82
CA THR A 122 -16.21 33.04 11.13
C THR A 122 -16.36 32.84 12.64
N LEU A 123 -15.38 33.30 13.42
CA LEU A 123 -15.40 33.24 14.88
C LEU A 123 -16.55 34.10 15.46
N LEU A 124 -16.72 35.32 14.94
CA LEU A 124 -17.78 36.23 15.34
C LEU A 124 -19.17 35.71 14.94
N GLU A 125 -19.31 35.13 13.75
CA GLU A 125 -20.55 34.48 13.31
C GLU A 125 -20.96 33.36 14.28
N ILE A 126 -20.04 32.46 14.65
CA ILE A 126 -20.35 31.36 15.56
C ILE A 126 -20.64 31.87 16.98
N ALA A 127 -19.92 32.88 17.46
CA ALA A 127 -20.17 33.51 18.75
C ALA A 127 -21.57 34.16 18.82
N ALA A 128 -22.05 34.73 17.71
CA ALA A 128 -23.35 35.39 17.61
C ALA A 128 -24.55 34.41 17.52
N ILE A 129 -24.35 33.13 17.17
CA ILE A 129 -25.45 32.16 17.08
C ILE A 129 -26.07 31.90 18.45
N ARG A 130 -27.40 31.99 18.56
CA ARG A 130 -28.16 31.66 19.77
C ARG A 130 -28.91 30.35 19.58
N THR A 131 -28.23 29.23 19.82
CA THR A 131 -28.82 27.88 19.67
C THR A 131 -28.41 26.96 20.82
N VAL A 132 -29.30 26.06 21.19
CA VAL A 132 -29.07 25.04 22.24
C VAL A 132 -28.41 23.77 21.69
N ARG A 133 -28.04 23.75 20.40
CA ARG A 133 -27.44 22.58 19.76
C ARG A 133 -25.99 22.39 20.22
N LEU A 134 -25.70 21.21 20.75
CA LEU A 134 -24.40 20.84 21.33
C LEU A 134 -23.16 21.25 20.52
N PRO A 135 -23.08 21.06 19.17
CA PRO A 135 -21.91 21.46 18.41
C PRO A 135 -21.55 22.95 18.53
N VAL A 136 -22.56 23.83 18.57
CA VAL A 136 -22.33 25.28 18.68
C VAL A 136 -21.95 25.66 20.11
N VAL A 137 -22.64 25.08 21.10
CA VAL A 137 -22.35 25.33 22.53
C VAL A 137 -20.92 24.93 22.88
N VAL A 138 -20.44 23.77 22.43
CA VAL A 138 -19.08 23.31 22.70
C VAL A 138 -18.03 24.23 22.05
N ILE A 139 -18.29 24.77 20.86
CA ILE A 139 -17.41 25.77 20.23
C ILE A 139 -17.43 27.08 21.02
N GLN A 140 -18.61 27.57 21.41
CA GLN A 140 -18.72 28.81 22.20
C GLN A 140 -18.04 28.69 23.55
N MET A 141 -18.11 27.52 24.20
CA MET A 141 -17.40 27.24 25.44
C MET A 141 -15.87 27.25 25.24
N HIS A 142 -15.38 26.69 24.14
CA HIS A 142 -13.97 26.79 23.77
C HIS A 142 -13.55 28.24 23.49
N LEU A 143 -14.38 29.04 22.82
CA LEU A 143 -14.12 30.47 22.60
C LEU A 143 -14.09 31.28 23.90
N ARG A 144 -14.95 30.96 24.88
CA ARG A 144 -14.90 31.58 26.22
C ARG A 144 -13.55 31.35 26.88
N HIS A 145 -13.03 30.12 26.88
CA HIS A 145 -11.69 29.84 27.41
C HIS A 145 -10.58 30.59 26.67
N GLN A 146 -10.71 30.83 25.36
CA GLN A 146 -9.75 31.65 24.61
C GLN A 146 -9.84 33.13 24.99
N VAL A 147 -11.04 33.66 25.17
CA VAL A 147 -11.28 35.05 25.64
C VAL A 147 -10.73 35.25 27.05
N GLU A 148 -10.90 34.27 27.94
CA GLU A 148 -10.36 34.30 29.30
C GLU A 148 -8.83 34.23 29.31
N ALA A 149 -8.22 33.49 28.39
CA ALA A 149 -6.77 33.38 28.27
C ALA A 149 -6.11 34.64 27.66
N ASP A 150 -6.78 35.33 26.74
CA ASP A 150 -6.31 36.57 26.11
C ASP A 150 -7.46 37.59 25.96
N PRO A 151 -7.73 38.40 27.00
CA PRO A 151 -8.86 39.33 27.02
C PRO A 151 -8.67 40.54 26.10
N GLU A 152 -7.43 40.97 25.89
CA GLU A 152 -7.12 42.20 25.14
C GLU A 152 -7.32 42.00 23.64
N ASN A 153 -6.89 40.86 23.10
CA ASN A 153 -7.05 40.55 21.68
C ASN A 153 -8.44 40.00 21.32
N ASN A 154 -9.30 39.66 22.29
CA ASN A 154 -10.58 38.98 22.04
C ASN A 154 -11.84 39.76 22.50
N ARG A 155 -11.73 41.09 22.61
CA ARG A 155 -12.82 41.95 23.12
C ARG A 155 -14.10 41.96 22.27
N ASP A 156 -13.95 41.94 20.95
CA ASP A 156 -15.04 41.79 19.96
C ASP A 156 -15.73 40.42 20.07
N LEU A 157 -14.97 39.33 20.28
CA LEU A 157 -15.55 38.00 20.52
C LEU A 157 -16.31 37.95 21.86
N ALA A 158 -15.75 38.57 22.91
CA ALA A 158 -16.41 38.68 24.21
C ALA A 158 -17.77 39.40 24.13
N GLN A 159 -17.89 40.40 23.25
CA GLN A 159 -19.15 41.12 23.01
C GLN A 159 -20.17 40.30 22.19
N ALA A 160 -19.70 39.45 21.28
CA ALA A 160 -20.57 38.61 20.45
C ALA A 160 -21.10 37.36 21.17
N LEU A 161 -20.31 36.80 22.10
CA LEU A 161 -20.69 35.64 22.91
C LEU A 161 -21.92 35.94 23.79
N PRO A 162 -22.71 34.91 24.19
CA PRO A 162 -23.84 35.11 25.09
C PRO A 162 -23.41 35.75 26.42
N ASN A 163 -24.22 36.68 26.95
CA ASN A 163 -23.91 37.28 28.25
C ASN A 163 -24.02 36.25 29.38
N LYS A 164 -23.47 36.54 30.56
CA LYS A 164 -23.41 35.59 31.69
C LYS A 164 -24.79 35.00 32.05
N SER A 165 -25.82 35.83 32.10
CA SER A 165 -27.20 35.39 32.37
C SER A 165 -27.80 34.52 31.26
N GLU A 166 -27.51 34.84 29.99
CA GLU A 166 -27.94 34.04 28.83
C GLU A 166 -27.26 32.67 28.81
N TRP A 167 -25.98 32.63 29.18
CA TRP A 167 -25.21 31.39 29.31
C TRP A 167 -25.73 30.50 30.43
N GLU A 168 -25.98 31.06 31.61
CA GLU A 168 -26.57 30.33 32.75
C GLU A 168 -27.95 29.74 32.40
N ALA A 169 -28.80 30.50 31.68
CA ALA A 169 -30.09 30.00 31.19
C ALA A 169 -29.93 28.86 30.15
N LEU A 170 -28.95 28.96 29.26
CA LEU A 170 -28.64 27.94 28.27
C LEU A 170 -28.11 26.66 28.93
N MET A 171 -27.21 26.79 29.92
CA MET A 171 -26.66 25.67 30.69
C MET A 171 -27.75 24.94 31.48
N LYS A 172 -28.67 25.68 32.14
CA LYS A 172 -29.83 25.09 32.83
C LYS A 172 -30.73 24.29 31.88
N THR A 173 -30.88 24.75 30.64
CA THR A 173 -31.64 24.03 29.60
C THR A 173 -30.92 22.75 29.16
N LEU A 174 -29.59 22.78 29.06
CA LEU A 174 -28.78 21.62 28.72
C LEU A 174 -28.71 20.59 29.86
N GLU A 175 -28.69 21.03 31.11
CA GLU A 175 -28.77 20.14 32.27
C GLU A 175 -30.09 19.37 32.32
N TYR A 176 -31.22 20.03 31.98
CA TYR A 176 -32.52 19.35 31.82
C TYR A 176 -32.49 18.30 30.69
N SER A 177 -31.61 18.47 29.72
CA SER A 177 -31.32 17.49 28.66
C SER A 177 -30.24 16.46 29.04
N GLY A 178 -29.74 16.46 30.28
CA GLY A 178 -28.76 15.48 30.77
C GLY A 178 -27.30 15.76 30.36
N ASN A 179 -27.02 16.97 29.88
CA ASN A 179 -25.67 17.43 29.57
C ASN A 179 -25.19 18.38 30.69
N THR A 180 -24.37 17.88 31.61
CA THR A 180 -23.74 18.67 32.67
C THR A 180 -22.53 19.44 32.14
N GLU A 181 -22.11 20.49 32.85
CA GLU A 181 -20.92 21.27 32.50
C GLU A 181 -19.64 20.41 32.44
N GLU A 182 -19.49 19.45 33.36
CA GLU A 182 -18.39 18.48 33.36
C GLU A 182 -18.34 17.67 32.05
N ARG A 183 -19.49 17.16 31.59
CA ARG A 183 -19.58 16.42 30.31
C ARG A 183 -19.29 17.29 29.10
N LEU A 184 -19.73 18.55 29.12
CA LEU A 184 -19.41 19.47 28.04
C LEU A 184 -17.90 19.76 27.99
N ASN A 185 -17.24 19.87 29.15
CA ASN A 185 -15.79 20.02 29.26
C ASN A 185 -15.05 18.78 28.73
N GLU A 186 -15.55 17.58 29.02
CA GLU A 186 -15.06 16.35 28.39
C GLU A 186 -15.19 16.40 26.87
N TYR A 187 -16.35 16.79 26.33
CA TYR A 187 -16.57 16.89 24.87
C TYR A 187 -15.63 17.91 24.22
N MET A 188 -15.40 19.05 24.88
CA MET A 188 -14.42 20.04 24.45
C MET A 188 -13.01 19.44 24.42
N SER A 189 -12.59 18.75 25.49
CA SER A 189 -11.27 18.12 25.55
C SER A 189 -11.04 17.10 24.44
N ILE A 190 -12.09 16.34 24.07
CA ILE A 190 -12.05 15.34 23.00
C ILE A 190 -11.94 16.03 21.63
N LEU A 191 -12.80 17.01 21.31
CA LEU A 191 -12.82 17.61 19.96
C LEU A 191 -11.59 18.46 19.67
N PHE A 192 -11.07 19.16 20.67
CA PHE A 192 -9.94 20.09 20.52
C PHE A 192 -8.57 19.46 20.86
N ALA A 193 -8.49 18.13 21.03
CA ALA A 193 -7.20 17.45 21.16
C ALA A 193 -6.33 17.63 19.89
N LYS A 194 -5.00 17.53 20.05
CA LYS A 194 -4.04 17.87 18.99
C LYS A 194 -4.11 16.94 17.77
N THR A 195 -4.19 15.63 18.00
CA THR A 195 -4.16 14.61 16.94
C THR A 195 -5.45 13.80 16.92
N ASP A 196 -5.84 13.26 15.76
CA ASP A 196 -7.04 12.41 15.69
C ASP A 196 -6.92 11.14 16.55
N GLU A 197 -5.72 10.60 16.70
CA GLU A 197 -5.45 9.48 17.62
C GLU A 197 -5.71 9.89 19.07
N ASP A 198 -5.29 11.09 19.50
CA ASP A 198 -5.59 11.58 20.85
C ASP A 198 -7.08 11.81 21.04
N ARG A 199 -7.78 12.34 20.02
CA ARG A 199 -9.25 12.50 20.05
C ARG A 199 -9.94 11.15 20.25
N CYS A 200 -9.55 10.14 19.48
CA CYS A 200 -10.09 8.78 19.62
C CYS A 200 -9.75 8.17 20.97
N ARG A 201 -8.51 8.31 21.46
CA ARG A 201 -8.09 7.80 22.77
C ARG A 201 -8.91 8.41 23.91
N LEU A 202 -9.14 9.73 23.89
CA LEU A 202 -9.96 10.41 24.90
C LEU A 202 -11.44 10.04 24.76
N PHE A 203 -11.94 9.90 23.54
CA PHE A 203 -13.32 9.48 23.30
C PHE A 203 -13.61 8.06 23.83
N LEU A 204 -12.65 7.15 23.64
CA LEU A 204 -12.71 5.75 24.04
C LEU A 204 -12.25 5.48 25.48
N ALA A 205 -11.85 6.52 26.24
CA ALA A 205 -11.42 6.36 27.64
C ALA A 205 -12.54 5.84 28.54
N ASP A 206 -13.80 6.10 28.16
CA ASP A 206 -15.01 5.58 28.79
C ASP A 206 -15.95 5.11 27.68
N MET A 207 -16.57 3.94 27.86
CA MET A 207 -17.51 3.36 26.91
C MET A 207 -18.95 3.91 27.05
N SER A 208 -19.15 4.91 27.92
CA SER A 208 -20.43 5.60 28.05
C SER A 208 -20.91 6.24 26.73
N PRO A 209 -22.24 6.31 26.51
CA PRO A 209 -22.80 6.80 25.27
C PRO A 209 -22.55 8.31 25.10
N LYS A 210 -21.78 8.66 24.06
CA LYS A 210 -21.46 10.04 23.68
C LYS A 210 -22.29 10.52 22.47
N PRO A 211 -22.39 11.84 22.21
CA PRO A 211 -23.12 12.38 21.07
C PRO A 211 -22.63 11.84 19.73
N VAL A 212 -23.57 11.46 18.85
CA VAL A 212 -23.25 10.85 17.54
C VAL A 212 -22.44 11.78 16.63
N PHE A 213 -22.64 13.10 16.73
CA PHE A 213 -21.88 14.06 15.92
C PHE A 213 -20.36 14.01 16.21
N MET A 214 -19.96 13.67 17.43
CA MET A 214 -18.55 13.51 17.80
C MET A 214 -17.97 12.28 17.12
N LEU A 215 -18.64 11.12 17.23
CA LEU A 215 -18.24 9.90 16.53
C LEU A 215 -18.14 10.14 15.02
N ASN A 216 -19.12 10.84 14.46
CA ASN A 216 -19.12 11.25 13.06
C ASN A 216 -17.92 12.13 12.68
N TYR A 217 -17.49 13.03 13.56
CA TYR A 217 -16.30 13.86 13.35
C TYR A 217 -14.99 13.06 13.45
N LEU A 218 -14.90 12.11 14.37
CA LEU A 218 -13.76 11.20 14.49
C LEU A 218 -13.62 10.31 13.24
N LEU A 219 -14.73 9.75 12.77
CA LEU A 219 -14.81 8.89 11.59
C LEU A 219 -14.87 9.65 10.26
N ARG A 220 -14.56 10.95 10.23
CA ARG A 220 -14.56 11.72 8.98
C ARG A 220 -13.53 11.12 8.00
N LEU A 221 -13.83 11.16 6.70
CA LEU A 221 -12.95 10.58 5.67
C LEU A 221 -11.51 11.14 5.70
N GLY A 222 -11.34 12.39 6.10
CA GLY A 222 -10.03 13.04 6.27
C GLY A 222 -9.35 12.83 7.62
N SER A 223 -9.82 11.89 8.47
CA SER A 223 -9.18 11.62 9.76
C SER A 223 -7.85 10.88 9.58
N SER A 224 -6.87 11.30 10.37
CA SER A 224 -5.51 10.78 10.39
C SER A 224 -5.31 9.54 11.27
N ILE A 225 -6.39 8.81 11.58
CA ILE A 225 -6.34 7.55 12.35
C ILE A 225 -5.47 6.55 11.59
N SER A 226 -4.48 5.96 12.27
CA SER A 226 -3.53 5.01 11.65
C SER A 226 -3.38 3.72 12.45
N LYS A 227 -3.69 3.72 13.75
CA LYS A 227 -3.52 2.54 14.60
C LYS A 227 -4.67 1.56 14.43
N ILE A 228 -4.33 0.29 14.32
CA ILE A 228 -5.29 -0.82 14.22
C ILE A 228 -6.06 -0.97 15.53
N SER A 229 -5.38 -0.88 16.67
CA SER A 229 -6.02 -0.95 17.98
C SER A 229 -7.10 0.13 18.15
N THR A 230 -6.84 1.37 17.71
CA THR A 230 -7.85 2.44 17.75
C THR A 230 -9.07 2.09 16.90
N LEU A 231 -8.89 1.46 15.72
CA LEU A 231 -10.00 1.00 14.89
C LEU A 231 -10.81 -0.11 15.56
N ASP A 232 -10.13 -1.09 16.18
CA ASP A 232 -10.78 -2.21 16.87
C ASP A 232 -11.67 -1.72 18.01
N HIS A 233 -11.18 -0.82 18.86
CA HIS A 233 -11.98 -0.24 19.94
C HIS A 233 -13.14 0.64 19.42
N LEU A 234 -13.01 1.28 18.26
CA LEU A 234 -14.12 2.00 17.62
C LEU A 234 -15.20 1.04 17.12
N LEU A 235 -14.81 -0.12 16.57
CA LEU A 235 -15.75 -1.18 16.15
C LEU A 235 -16.50 -1.74 17.36
N GLU A 236 -15.79 -2.06 18.44
CA GLU A 236 -16.38 -2.52 19.70
C GLU A 236 -17.36 -1.50 20.28
N TYR A 237 -16.98 -0.21 20.34
CA TYR A 237 -17.87 0.85 20.80
C TYR A 237 -19.15 0.91 19.97
N VAL A 238 -19.05 0.78 18.64
CA VAL A 238 -20.23 0.82 17.76
C VAL A 238 -21.08 -0.45 17.90
N GLN A 239 -20.49 -1.62 18.08
CA GLN A 239 -21.21 -2.87 18.35
C GLN A 239 -22.07 -2.77 19.61
N GLU A 240 -21.48 -2.33 20.72
CA GLU A 240 -22.20 -2.18 21.99
C GLU A 240 -23.32 -1.13 21.90
N ARG A 241 -23.09 -0.06 21.16
CA ARG A 241 -24.11 0.96 20.87
C ARG A 241 -25.28 0.42 20.03
N LEU A 242 -25.01 -0.43 19.06
CA LEU A 242 -26.04 -1.08 18.24
C LEU A 242 -26.85 -2.10 19.06
N ARG A 243 -26.20 -2.87 19.94
CA ARG A 243 -26.87 -3.75 20.91
C ARG A 243 -27.82 -2.99 21.81
N ALA A 244 -27.36 -1.89 22.42
CA ALA A 244 -28.21 -1.03 23.25
C ALA A 244 -29.42 -0.47 22.48
N THR A 245 -29.26 -0.19 21.17
CA THR A 245 -30.34 0.28 20.30
C THR A 245 -31.43 -0.79 20.11
N THR A 246 -31.05 -2.05 19.90
CA THR A 246 -32.02 -3.16 19.71
C THR A 246 -32.69 -3.58 21.02
N GLU A 247 -31.97 -3.59 22.14
CA GLU A 247 -32.53 -3.94 23.45
C GLU A 247 -33.56 -2.92 23.94
N LYS A 248 -33.27 -1.62 23.78
CA LYS A 248 -34.18 -0.55 24.21
C LYS A 248 -35.36 -0.36 23.26
N ALA A 249 -35.28 -0.81 22.00
CA ALA A 249 -36.46 -0.90 21.14
C ALA A 249 -37.51 -1.89 21.69
N ARG A 250 -37.08 -2.90 22.48
CA ARG A 250 -37.98 -3.87 23.13
C ARG A 250 -38.68 -3.33 24.39
N LYS A 251 -38.19 -2.25 25.00
CA LYS A 251 -38.75 -1.65 26.23
C LYS A 251 -39.21 -0.22 25.96
N MET A 252 -40.53 0.00 25.89
CA MET A 252 -41.14 1.33 25.78
C MET A 252 -40.87 2.12 27.08
N SER A 253 -39.74 2.81 27.16
CA SER A 253 -39.30 3.51 28.38
C SER A 253 -40.01 4.86 28.53
N TRP A 254 -41.16 4.87 29.20
CA TRP A 254 -41.76 6.09 29.74
C TRP A 254 -41.07 6.44 31.07
N GLY A 255 -40.02 7.26 31.05
CA GLY A 255 -39.43 7.74 32.32
C GLY A 255 -38.01 8.34 32.31
N ARG A 256 -37.17 8.14 31.28
CA ARG A 256 -35.86 8.83 31.17
C ARG A 256 -35.96 10.08 30.28
N GLY A 257 -35.19 11.12 30.61
CA GLY A 257 -35.12 12.35 29.82
C GLY A 257 -34.77 12.07 28.34
N ARG A 258 -35.46 12.74 27.41
CA ARG A 258 -35.40 12.50 25.95
C ARG A 258 -33.96 12.41 25.42
N ALA A 259 -33.08 13.30 25.87
CA ALA A 259 -31.71 13.40 25.36
C ALA A 259 -30.78 12.25 25.82
N SER A 260 -30.96 11.66 27.00
CA SER A 260 -30.24 10.43 27.39
C SER A 260 -30.65 9.26 26.50
N SER A 261 -31.90 9.21 26.03
CA SER A 261 -32.38 8.15 25.13
C SER A 261 -31.94 8.37 23.67
N GLU A 262 -31.82 9.63 23.22
CA GLU A 262 -31.28 9.99 21.90
C GLU A 262 -29.77 9.75 21.81
N MET A 263 -29.04 10.02 22.89
CA MET A 263 -27.62 9.70 22.96
C MET A 263 -27.35 8.20 22.92
N GLU A 264 -28.30 7.35 23.30
CA GLU A 264 -28.11 5.89 23.38
C GLU A 264 -28.52 5.13 22.11
N ARG A 265 -29.36 5.72 21.24
CA ARG A 265 -29.89 5.07 20.04
C ARG A 265 -29.27 5.66 18.78
N PHE A 266 -28.91 4.81 17.82
CA PHE A 266 -28.63 5.28 16.46
C PHE A 266 -29.92 5.44 15.67
N THR A 267 -30.05 6.57 14.98
CA THR A 267 -31.07 6.74 13.94
C THR A 267 -30.71 5.92 12.71
N THR A 268 -31.66 5.83 11.77
CA THR A 268 -31.41 5.12 10.50
C THR A 268 -30.28 5.80 9.72
N GLU A 269 -30.28 7.13 9.66
CA GLU A 269 -29.26 7.93 8.99
C GLU A 269 -27.90 7.81 9.67
N ASP A 270 -27.87 7.77 11.01
CA ASP A 270 -26.63 7.56 11.77
C ASP A 270 -26.01 6.21 11.44
N PHE A 271 -26.81 5.13 11.41
CA PHE A 271 -26.35 3.81 11.02
C PHE A 271 -25.66 3.85 9.66
N MET A 272 -26.34 4.39 8.63
CA MET A 272 -25.80 4.43 7.27
C MET A 272 -24.47 5.18 7.20
N ILE A 273 -24.39 6.36 7.82
CA ILE A 273 -23.20 7.20 7.80
C ILE A 273 -22.04 6.56 8.57
N ILE A 274 -22.32 5.94 9.72
CA ILE A 274 -21.30 5.28 10.56
C ILE A 274 -20.77 4.05 9.84
N MET A 275 -21.63 3.19 9.29
CA MET A 275 -21.20 1.99 8.55
C MET A 275 -20.36 2.34 7.34
N GLU A 276 -20.76 3.37 6.56
CA GLU A 276 -19.98 3.84 5.42
C GLU A 276 -18.57 4.31 5.82
N ARG A 277 -18.48 5.09 6.90
CA ARG A 277 -17.20 5.64 7.38
C ARG A 277 -16.31 4.58 8.02
N LEU A 278 -16.88 3.69 8.82
CA LEU A 278 -16.14 2.55 9.39
C LEU A 278 -15.62 1.66 8.27
N ALA A 279 -16.45 1.31 7.28
CA ALA A 279 -16.00 0.52 6.14
C ALA A 279 -14.86 1.21 5.39
N PHE A 280 -14.90 2.55 5.25
CA PHE A 280 -13.79 3.31 4.68
C PHE A 280 -12.51 3.19 5.52
N HIS A 281 -12.60 3.32 6.85
CA HIS A 281 -11.45 3.18 7.73
C HIS A 281 -10.91 1.75 7.79
N CYS A 282 -11.77 0.72 7.74
CA CYS A 282 -11.35 -0.67 7.59
C CYS A 282 -10.55 -0.85 6.31
N ARG A 283 -11.07 -0.45 5.13
CA ARG A 283 -10.32 -0.55 3.86
C ARG A 283 -8.99 0.20 3.88
N ARG A 284 -8.94 1.36 4.54
CA ARG A 284 -7.75 2.23 4.59
C ARG A 284 -6.68 1.69 5.55
N ILE A 285 -7.08 1.22 6.74
CA ILE A 285 -6.16 0.81 7.81
C ILE A 285 -5.89 -0.68 7.73
N GLU A 286 -6.95 -1.50 7.87
CA GLU A 286 -6.89 -2.97 7.87
C GLU A 286 -8.17 -3.61 7.29
N ALA A 287 -8.07 -4.16 6.07
CA ALA A 287 -9.23 -4.63 5.30
C ALA A 287 -9.89 -5.86 5.92
N ARG A 288 -9.13 -6.66 6.68
CA ARG A 288 -9.67 -7.84 7.40
C ARG A 288 -10.80 -7.49 8.36
N ARG A 289 -10.81 -6.25 8.90
CA ARG A 289 -11.86 -5.75 9.80
C ARG A 289 -13.20 -5.46 9.11
N LEU A 290 -13.28 -5.57 7.79
CA LEU A 290 -14.57 -5.52 7.09
C LEU A 290 -15.46 -6.70 7.45
N ILE A 291 -14.89 -7.87 7.71
CA ILE A 291 -15.65 -9.07 8.10
C ILE A 291 -16.26 -8.84 9.49
N VAL A 292 -15.46 -8.38 10.44
CA VAL A 292 -15.93 -7.99 11.78
C VAL A 292 -17.04 -6.94 11.70
N LEU A 293 -16.89 -5.93 10.85
CA LEU A 293 -17.93 -4.92 10.64
C LEU A 293 -19.21 -5.54 10.04
N ALA A 294 -19.09 -6.50 9.11
CA ALA A 294 -20.22 -7.22 8.56
C ALA A 294 -20.93 -8.10 9.59
N ASP A 295 -20.19 -8.75 10.49
CA ASP A 295 -20.75 -9.51 11.61
C ASP A 295 -21.53 -8.60 12.56
N ILE A 296 -20.97 -7.43 12.91
CA ILE A 296 -21.66 -6.42 13.72
C ILE A 296 -22.97 -5.97 13.05
N MET A 297 -22.94 -5.72 11.74
CA MET A 297 -24.14 -5.35 10.97
C MET A 297 -25.15 -6.50 10.92
N ALA A 298 -24.70 -7.73 10.67
CA ALA A 298 -25.54 -8.93 10.63
C ALA A 298 -26.25 -9.18 11.97
N GLU A 299 -25.50 -9.13 13.08
CA GLU A 299 -26.02 -9.27 14.44
C GLU A 299 -27.09 -8.21 14.74
N PHE A 300 -26.83 -6.95 14.37
CA PHE A 300 -27.79 -5.86 14.53
C PHE A 300 -29.07 -6.09 13.71
N ILE A 301 -28.95 -6.39 12.42
CA ILE A 301 -30.10 -6.57 11.51
C ILE A 301 -30.95 -7.76 11.96
N PHE A 302 -30.31 -8.87 12.32
CA PHE A 302 -30.99 -10.08 12.79
C PHE A 302 -31.81 -9.81 14.06
N ASN A 303 -31.26 -9.03 14.99
CA ASN A 303 -31.89 -8.72 16.27
C ASN A 303 -32.86 -7.53 16.23
N TYR A 304 -32.85 -6.74 15.15
CA TYR A 304 -33.68 -5.54 15.00
C TYR A 304 -35.17 -5.89 14.95
N LYS A 305 -35.97 -5.25 15.82
CA LYS A 305 -37.44 -5.42 15.88
C LYS A 305 -38.07 -4.07 16.21
N ILE A 306 -39.04 -3.64 15.42
CA ILE A 306 -39.82 -2.41 15.66
C ILE A 306 -41.24 -2.56 15.12
N GLY A 307 -42.24 -2.12 15.90
CA GLY A 307 -43.63 -2.04 15.45
C GLY A 307 -44.18 -3.38 14.93
N SER A 308 -44.80 -3.35 13.74
CA SER A 308 -45.33 -4.55 13.08
C SER A 308 -44.25 -5.40 12.42
N ALA A 309 -44.57 -6.66 12.09
CA ALA A 309 -43.67 -7.56 11.38
C ALA A 309 -43.24 -6.99 10.01
N GLU A 310 -44.17 -6.37 9.29
CA GLU A 310 -43.94 -5.72 7.99
C GLU A 310 -42.99 -4.52 8.11
N GLN A 311 -43.18 -3.66 9.12
CA GLN A 311 -42.27 -2.53 9.39
C GLN A 311 -40.88 -3.01 9.77
N THR A 312 -40.78 -4.07 10.58
CA THR A 312 -39.51 -4.70 10.91
C THR A 312 -38.82 -5.25 9.67
N TYR A 313 -39.56 -5.95 8.79
CA TYR A 313 -39.04 -6.49 7.54
C TYR A 313 -38.50 -5.38 6.63
N TRP A 314 -39.28 -4.34 6.39
CA TRP A 314 -38.87 -3.20 5.56
C TRP A 314 -37.61 -2.52 6.09
N MET A 315 -37.53 -2.29 7.41
CA MET A 315 -36.34 -1.70 8.04
C MET A 315 -35.12 -2.61 7.94
N ARG A 316 -35.29 -3.93 8.09
CA ARG A 316 -34.20 -4.90 7.90
C ARG A 316 -33.68 -4.87 6.47
N CYS A 317 -34.56 -4.85 5.47
CA CYS A 317 -34.17 -4.67 4.07
C CYS A 317 -33.40 -3.36 3.87
N LYS A 318 -33.85 -2.25 4.48
CA LYS A 318 -33.17 -0.95 4.38
C LYS A 318 -31.74 -0.99 4.97
N TYR A 319 -31.56 -1.55 6.15
CA TYR A 319 -30.23 -1.69 6.78
C TYR A 319 -29.33 -2.66 6.03
N PHE A 320 -29.87 -3.77 5.55
CA PHE A 320 -29.17 -4.78 4.77
C PHE A 320 -28.61 -4.20 3.46
N ASN A 321 -29.44 -3.52 2.66
CA ASN A 321 -29.00 -2.90 1.41
C ASN A 321 -27.98 -1.76 1.64
N ALA A 322 -28.17 -0.98 2.73
CA ALA A 322 -27.19 0.03 3.14
C ALA A 322 -25.84 -0.60 3.54
N GLY A 323 -25.84 -1.72 4.25
CA GLY A 323 -24.64 -2.48 4.63
C GLY A 323 -23.87 -3.00 3.41
N LEU A 324 -24.56 -3.64 2.46
CA LEU A 324 -23.96 -4.12 1.21
C LEU A 324 -23.29 -2.98 0.42
N THR A 325 -23.96 -1.83 0.35
CA THR A 325 -23.45 -0.63 -0.33
C THR A 325 -22.26 -0.02 0.42
N ALA A 326 -22.30 0.06 1.75
CA ALA A 326 -21.23 0.60 2.58
C ALA A 326 -19.93 -0.23 2.44
N ILE A 327 -20.04 -1.56 2.38
CA ILE A 327 -18.91 -2.49 2.19
C ILE A 327 -18.30 -2.35 0.78
N ALA A 328 -19.13 -2.18 -0.25
CA ALA A 328 -18.65 -2.08 -1.64
C ALA A 328 -18.02 -0.72 -1.99
N ARG A 329 -18.39 0.36 -1.29
CA ARG A 329 -17.97 1.72 -1.64
C ARG A 329 -16.46 1.92 -1.56
N ASN A 330 -15.81 2.07 -2.71
CA ASN A 330 -14.44 2.54 -2.79
C ASN A 330 -14.39 4.07 -2.69
N SER A 331 -14.36 4.59 -1.46
CA SER A 331 -14.12 6.03 -1.26
C SER A 331 -12.61 6.26 -1.26
N GLY A 332 -12.01 6.66 -2.38
CA GLY A 332 -10.60 7.05 -2.45
C GLY A 332 -10.02 7.01 -3.87
N SER A 333 -9.48 8.14 -4.33
CA SER A 333 -8.70 8.22 -5.56
C SER A 333 -7.23 7.89 -5.25
N GLY A 334 -6.79 6.68 -5.58
CA GLY A 334 -5.42 6.25 -5.30
C GLY A 334 -5.10 4.86 -5.84
N PRO A 335 -3.90 4.60 -6.39
CA PRO A 335 -3.61 3.30 -7.00
C PRO A 335 -3.28 2.21 -5.97
N GLN A 336 -3.20 2.50 -4.67
CA GLN A 336 -3.27 1.48 -3.60
C GLN A 336 -4.63 0.76 -3.53
N HIS A 337 -5.69 1.31 -4.13
CA HIS A 337 -6.93 0.56 -4.29
C HIS A 337 -6.80 -0.61 -5.28
N SER A 338 -5.68 -0.70 -6.02
CA SER A 338 -5.32 -1.88 -6.82
C SER A 338 -5.02 -3.14 -5.97
N SER A 339 -4.72 -2.98 -4.67
CA SER A 339 -4.40 -4.08 -3.75
C SER A 339 -5.36 -4.23 -2.57
N VAL A 340 -6.59 -3.70 -2.63
CA VAL A 340 -7.63 -4.12 -1.66
C VAL A 340 -7.88 -5.61 -1.92
N PRO A 341 -7.73 -6.50 -0.92
CA PRO A 341 -8.01 -7.91 -1.09
C PRO A 341 -9.53 -8.06 -1.17
N TYR A 342 -10.07 -8.00 -2.40
CA TYR A 342 -11.50 -8.11 -2.69
C TYR A 342 -12.11 -9.39 -2.11
N ALA A 343 -11.30 -10.40 -1.82
CA ALA A 343 -11.69 -11.58 -1.04
C ALA A 343 -12.35 -11.21 0.30
N TYR A 344 -11.77 -10.29 1.09
CA TYR A 344 -12.36 -9.85 2.37
C TYR A 344 -13.60 -8.97 2.17
N VAL A 345 -13.63 -8.15 1.12
CA VAL A 345 -14.80 -7.34 0.78
C VAL A 345 -15.97 -8.23 0.38
N TRP A 346 -15.70 -9.26 -0.41
CA TRP A 346 -16.66 -10.26 -0.84
C TRP A 346 -17.14 -11.09 0.33
N GLU A 347 -16.26 -11.64 1.17
CA GLU A 347 -16.68 -12.42 2.33
C GLU A 347 -17.49 -11.56 3.32
N ALA A 348 -17.17 -10.28 3.50
CA ALA A 348 -18.00 -9.37 4.28
C ALA A 348 -19.42 -9.19 3.69
N GLN A 349 -19.57 -9.07 2.36
CA GLN A 349 -20.90 -9.08 1.73
C GLN A 349 -21.59 -10.44 1.88
N ARG A 350 -20.84 -11.54 1.76
CA ARG A 350 -21.33 -12.90 1.88
C ARG A 350 -21.85 -13.18 3.29
N THR A 351 -21.22 -12.65 4.34
CA THR A 351 -21.76 -12.67 5.72
C THR A 351 -23.17 -12.10 5.78
N LEU A 352 -23.41 -10.92 5.18
CA LEU A 352 -24.74 -10.31 5.13
C LEU A 352 -25.74 -11.15 4.31
N LEU A 353 -25.31 -11.69 3.15
CA LEU A 353 -26.13 -12.54 2.30
C LEU A 353 -26.53 -13.85 2.99
N ARG A 354 -25.60 -14.50 3.69
CA ARG A 354 -25.85 -15.71 4.50
C ARG A 354 -26.82 -15.41 5.64
N MET A 355 -26.64 -14.29 6.34
CA MET A 355 -27.57 -13.84 7.37
C MET A 355 -28.98 -13.66 6.79
N SER A 356 -29.11 -13.01 5.63
CA SER A 356 -30.40 -12.86 4.94
C SER A 356 -31.06 -14.20 4.64
N GLY A 357 -30.30 -15.18 4.13
CA GLY A 357 -30.80 -16.52 3.83
C GLY A 357 -31.17 -17.36 5.07
N SER A 358 -30.66 -17.00 6.25
CA SER A 358 -31.01 -17.67 7.52
C SER A 358 -32.30 -17.16 8.15
N LEU A 359 -32.84 -16.04 7.67
CA LEU A 359 -34.11 -15.50 8.16
C LEU A 359 -35.30 -16.30 7.58
N PRO A 360 -36.44 -16.35 8.28
CA PRO A 360 -37.65 -17.03 7.78
C PRO A 360 -38.13 -16.48 6.42
N GLU A 361 -37.91 -15.19 6.19
CA GLU A 361 -38.14 -14.52 4.93
C GLU A 361 -36.83 -13.82 4.53
N ALA A 362 -36.29 -14.19 3.37
CA ALA A 362 -35.08 -13.58 2.85
C ALA A 362 -35.31 -12.08 2.57
N LEU A 363 -34.30 -11.26 2.86
CA LEU A 363 -34.37 -9.81 2.64
C LEU A 363 -34.21 -9.47 1.16
N LEU A 364 -35.06 -8.57 0.66
CA LEU A 364 -35.00 -8.10 -0.73
C LEU A 364 -33.76 -7.26 -1.00
N VAL A 365 -33.09 -7.54 -2.11
CA VAL A 365 -31.94 -6.78 -2.62
C VAL A 365 -32.45 -5.67 -3.54
N ASP A 366 -32.03 -4.43 -3.28
CA ASP A 366 -32.37 -3.28 -4.13
C ASP A 366 -31.37 -3.06 -5.28
N ARG A 367 -31.70 -2.15 -6.19
CA ARG A 367 -30.84 -1.79 -7.33
C ARG A 367 -29.42 -1.37 -6.93
N ASN A 368 -29.27 -0.61 -5.85
CA ASN A 368 -27.96 -0.10 -5.42
C ASN A 368 -27.11 -1.22 -4.81
N ALA A 369 -27.74 -2.13 -4.08
CA ALA A 369 -27.11 -3.32 -3.53
C ALA A 369 -26.70 -4.31 -4.64
N PHE A 370 -27.50 -4.50 -5.69
CA PHE A 370 -27.09 -5.27 -6.88
C PHE A 370 -25.83 -4.67 -7.53
N ARG A 371 -25.79 -3.33 -7.71
CA ARG A 371 -24.60 -2.64 -8.21
C ARG A 371 -23.40 -2.78 -7.28
N ALA A 372 -23.63 -2.69 -5.97
CA ALA A 372 -22.60 -2.90 -4.96
C ALA A 372 -21.98 -4.31 -5.05
N ILE A 373 -22.82 -5.35 -5.20
CA ILE A 373 -22.38 -6.74 -5.41
C ILE A 373 -21.58 -6.85 -6.71
N ARG A 374 -22.12 -6.33 -7.83
CA ARG A 374 -21.44 -6.35 -9.13
C ARG A 374 -20.08 -5.64 -9.10
N THR A 375 -19.96 -4.54 -8.36
CA THR A 375 -18.70 -3.78 -8.19
C THR A 375 -17.65 -4.57 -7.39
N VAL A 376 -18.07 -5.36 -6.41
CA VAL A 376 -17.15 -6.21 -5.64
C VAL A 376 -16.69 -7.39 -6.49
N LEU A 377 -17.62 -8.07 -7.16
CA LEU A 377 -17.32 -9.19 -8.04
C LEU A 377 -16.41 -8.79 -9.22
N SER A 378 -16.55 -7.59 -9.78
CA SER A 378 -15.69 -7.11 -10.88
C SER A 378 -14.23 -6.88 -10.46
N GLY A 379 -13.98 -6.66 -9.16
CA GLY A 379 -12.64 -6.53 -8.62
C GLY A 379 -11.97 -7.85 -8.22
N MET A 380 -12.70 -8.97 -8.23
CA MET A 380 -12.17 -10.29 -7.91
C MET A 380 -11.33 -10.86 -9.07
N PRO A 381 -10.35 -11.72 -8.79
CA PRO A 381 -9.70 -12.50 -9.84
C PRO A 381 -10.70 -13.44 -10.52
N LYS A 382 -10.45 -13.76 -11.79
CA LYS A 382 -11.25 -14.72 -12.57
C LYS A 382 -11.28 -16.08 -11.84
N ASN A 383 -12.46 -16.69 -11.73
CA ASN A 383 -12.56 -18.07 -11.22
C ASN A 383 -12.16 -19.08 -12.32
N ARG A 384 -12.14 -20.37 -11.99
CA ARG A 384 -11.76 -21.44 -12.94
C ARG A 384 -12.58 -21.39 -14.23
N ASP A 385 -13.89 -21.20 -14.12
CA ASP A 385 -14.80 -21.12 -15.27
C ASP A 385 -14.51 -19.88 -16.13
N GLU A 386 -14.30 -18.72 -15.52
CA GLU A 386 -13.94 -17.48 -16.23
C GLU A 386 -12.55 -17.58 -16.89
N ILE A 387 -11.60 -18.28 -16.28
CA ILE A 387 -10.27 -18.55 -16.87
C ILE A 387 -10.40 -19.48 -18.08
N HIS A 388 -11.18 -20.56 -17.96
CA HIS A 388 -11.49 -21.47 -19.07
C HIS A 388 -12.16 -20.72 -20.23
N ASN A 389 -13.18 -19.92 -19.93
CA ASN A 389 -13.89 -19.11 -20.93
C ASN A 389 -12.97 -18.07 -21.56
N ALA A 390 -12.17 -17.34 -20.78
CA ALA A 390 -11.22 -16.34 -21.28
C ALA A 390 -10.17 -16.96 -22.23
N THR A 391 -9.72 -18.19 -21.95
CA THR A 391 -8.78 -18.93 -22.81
C THR A 391 -9.42 -19.32 -24.15
N ARG A 392 -10.73 -19.59 -24.17
CA ARG A 392 -11.48 -19.85 -25.41
C ARG A 392 -11.71 -18.56 -26.20
N TYR A 393 -12.10 -17.50 -25.51
CA TYR A 393 -12.28 -16.16 -26.09
C TYR A 393 -10.99 -15.55 -26.65
N SER A 394 -9.83 -15.93 -26.12
CA SER A 394 -8.54 -15.34 -26.51
C SER A 394 -8.09 -15.69 -27.93
N LYS A 395 -8.76 -16.61 -28.65
CA LYS A 395 -8.31 -17.13 -29.95
C LYS A 395 -8.86 -16.38 -31.17
N SER A 396 -9.99 -15.68 -31.08
CA SER A 396 -10.72 -15.09 -32.22
C SER A 396 -11.18 -13.64 -31.98
N TRP A 397 -11.46 -12.87 -33.05
CA TRP A 397 -12.11 -11.55 -32.95
C TRP A 397 -13.24 -11.32 -33.99
N PRO A 398 -14.44 -10.85 -33.60
CA PRO A 398 -14.94 -10.71 -32.23
C PRO A 398 -14.83 -12.04 -31.46
N PRO A 399 -14.75 -12.01 -30.12
CA PRO A 399 -14.38 -13.17 -29.33
C PRO A 399 -15.57 -14.12 -29.22
N TYR A 400 -15.93 -14.82 -30.30
CA TYR A 400 -16.97 -15.84 -30.25
C TYR A 400 -16.44 -17.13 -29.63
N LEU A 401 -17.26 -17.77 -28.78
CA LEU A 401 -16.96 -19.10 -28.25
C LEU A 401 -16.88 -20.09 -29.40
N ARG A 402 -15.74 -20.77 -29.51
CA ARG A 402 -15.61 -22.00 -30.30
C ARG A 402 -15.46 -23.15 -29.30
N PRO A 403 -16.31 -24.19 -29.35
CA PRO A 403 -16.16 -25.35 -28.49
C PRO A 403 -14.75 -25.93 -28.65
N ALA A 404 -14.05 -26.18 -27.54
CA ALA A 404 -12.73 -26.80 -27.56
C ALA A 404 -12.82 -28.32 -27.41
N ASP A 405 -13.85 -28.81 -26.70
CA ASP A 405 -14.13 -30.23 -26.46
C ASP A 405 -15.65 -30.52 -26.46
N GLY A 406 -16.02 -31.79 -26.24
CA GLY A 406 -17.43 -32.21 -26.21
C GLY A 406 -18.22 -31.77 -24.98
N MET A 407 -17.55 -31.33 -23.91
CA MET A 407 -18.23 -30.74 -22.74
C MET A 407 -18.66 -29.30 -23.07
N ASP A 408 -17.82 -28.59 -23.80
CA ASP A 408 -18.10 -27.23 -24.27
C ASP A 408 -19.25 -27.18 -25.29
N GLU A 409 -19.46 -28.23 -26.09
CA GLU A 409 -20.58 -28.33 -27.04
C GLU A 409 -21.94 -28.45 -26.34
N ALA A 410 -21.96 -29.02 -25.13
CA ALA A 410 -23.17 -29.23 -24.34
C ALA A 410 -23.51 -28.05 -23.42
N MET A 411 -22.60 -27.09 -23.28
CA MET A 411 -22.71 -25.96 -22.34
C MET A 411 -23.63 -24.86 -22.91
N GLU A 412 -24.54 -24.34 -22.07
CA GLU A 412 -25.44 -23.26 -22.48
C GLU A 412 -24.70 -21.90 -22.57
N ALA A 413 -25.23 -20.96 -23.35
CA ALA A 413 -24.60 -19.65 -23.53
C ALA A 413 -24.55 -18.85 -22.22
N GLU A 414 -25.55 -19.01 -21.37
CA GLU A 414 -25.69 -18.41 -20.05
C GLU A 414 -24.64 -18.90 -19.05
N GLU A 415 -24.21 -20.16 -19.19
CA GLU A 415 -23.17 -20.77 -18.35
C GLU A 415 -21.78 -20.17 -18.63
N SER A 416 -21.62 -19.58 -19.82
CA SER A 416 -20.38 -18.89 -20.20
C SER A 416 -20.26 -17.48 -19.63
N TRP A 417 -21.33 -16.92 -19.05
CA TRP A 417 -21.32 -15.56 -18.54
C TRP A 417 -20.45 -15.42 -17.28
N SER A 418 -19.71 -14.31 -17.22
CA SER A 418 -18.98 -13.95 -16.01
C SER A 418 -19.93 -13.75 -14.83
N ARG A 419 -19.42 -13.92 -13.61
CA ARG A 419 -20.22 -13.79 -12.38
C ARG A 419 -20.91 -12.43 -12.26
N VAL A 420 -20.30 -11.38 -12.81
CA VAL A 420 -20.85 -10.02 -12.80
C VAL A 420 -21.98 -9.83 -13.80
N VAL A 421 -21.85 -10.41 -15.00
CA VAL A 421 -22.91 -10.40 -16.02
C VAL A 421 -24.12 -11.17 -15.50
N ARG A 422 -23.91 -12.35 -14.90
CA ARG A 422 -24.97 -13.13 -14.24
C ARG A 422 -25.69 -12.32 -13.16
N ALA A 423 -24.96 -11.67 -12.26
CA ALA A 423 -25.55 -10.77 -11.26
C ALA A 423 -26.30 -9.59 -11.88
N GLY A 424 -25.86 -9.10 -13.05
CA GLY A 424 -26.56 -8.10 -13.84
C GLY A 424 -27.87 -8.60 -14.46
N MET A 425 -27.94 -9.87 -14.86
CA MET A 425 -29.18 -10.50 -15.36
C MET A 425 -30.17 -10.75 -14.22
N MET A 426 -29.70 -11.26 -13.07
CA MET A 426 -30.54 -11.40 -11.86
C MET A 426 -31.16 -10.07 -11.42
N MET A 427 -30.43 -8.96 -11.56
CA MET A 427 -30.96 -7.62 -11.31
C MET A 427 -32.13 -7.26 -12.25
N GLN A 428 -32.07 -7.67 -13.53
CA GLN A 428 -33.17 -7.48 -14.48
C GLN A 428 -34.36 -8.39 -14.19
N GLU A 429 -34.10 -9.65 -13.85
CA GLU A 429 -35.13 -10.62 -13.44
C GLU A 429 -35.89 -10.15 -12.18
N ALA A 430 -35.19 -9.48 -11.26
CA ALA A 430 -35.79 -8.81 -10.10
C ALA A 430 -36.60 -7.54 -10.46
N GLY A 431 -36.70 -7.18 -11.75
CA GLY A 431 -37.50 -6.06 -12.24
C GLY A 431 -36.76 -4.73 -12.36
N PHE A 432 -35.43 -4.70 -12.18
CA PHE A 432 -34.64 -3.46 -12.33
C PHE A 432 -34.01 -3.34 -13.72
N SER A 433 -34.42 -2.32 -14.47
CA SER A 433 -33.82 -2.02 -15.77
C SER A 433 -32.34 -1.61 -15.65
N LYS A 434 -31.52 -2.07 -16.62
CA LYS A 434 -30.11 -1.67 -16.75
C LYS A 434 -30.00 -0.22 -17.23
N GLN A 435 -29.10 0.54 -16.62
CA GLN A 435 -28.69 1.87 -17.08
C GLN A 435 -27.41 1.77 -17.92
N GLU A 436 -27.00 2.87 -18.56
CA GLU A 436 -25.81 2.91 -19.40
C GLU A 436 -24.54 2.44 -18.67
N THR A 437 -24.37 2.82 -17.41
CA THR A 437 -23.26 2.36 -16.56
C THR A 437 -23.29 0.85 -16.31
N ASP A 438 -24.50 0.25 -16.24
CA ASP A 438 -24.65 -1.19 -16.07
C ASP A 438 -24.29 -1.94 -17.37
N SER A 439 -24.65 -1.39 -18.52
CA SER A 439 -24.28 -1.91 -19.85
C SER A 439 -22.79 -1.77 -20.14
N ALA A 440 -22.17 -0.67 -19.72
CA ALA A 440 -20.74 -0.47 -19.82
C ALA A 440 -19.97 -1.48 -18.93
N LEU A 441 -20.47 -1.75 -17.73
CA LEU A 441 -19.92 -2.78 -16.85
C LEU A 441 -20.05 -4.19 -17.45
N ASP A 442 -21.20 -4.53 -18.04
CA ASP A 442 -21.37 -5.81 -18.75
C ASP A 442 -20.38 -5.94 -19.91
N THR A 443 -20.17 -4.85 -20.67
CA THR A 443 -19.23 -4.82 -21.80
C THR A 443 -17.80 -5.08 -21.35
N LEU A 444 -17.36 -4.40 -20.28
CA LEU A 444 -16.04 -4.64 -19.69
C LEU A 444 -15.86 -6.07 -19.19
N LEU A 445 -16.94 -6.75 -18.81
CA LEU A 445 -16.90 -8.06 -18.16
C LEU A 445 -17.41 -9.19 -19.05
N GLY A 446 -17.45 -8.95 -20.35
CA GLY A 446 -17.53 -9.98 -21.37
C GLY A 446 -18.79 -9.97 -22.24
N LEU A 447 -19.71 -9.03 -22.07
CA LEU A 447 -20.96 -8.99 -22.84
C LEU A 447 -21.35 -7.58 -23.30
N THR A 448 -21.29 -7.32 -24.61
CA THR A 448 -21.69 -6.03 -25.19
C THR A 448 -23.22 -5.87 -25.18
N PRO A 449 -23.75 -4.63 -25.36
CA PRO A 449 -25.19 -4.40 -25.47
C PRO A 449 -25.83 -5.08 -26.69
N SER A 450 -25.03 -5.40 -27.72
CA SER A 450 -25.46 -6.16 -28.90
C SER A 450 -25.55 -7.67 -28.64
N GLY A 451 -25.23 -8.14 -27.42
CA GLY A 451 -25.16 -9.56 -27.09
C GLY A 451 -23.90 -10.25 -27.64
N THR A 452 -22.97 -9.49 -28.23
CA THR A 452 -21.69 -10.03 -28.70
C THR A 452 -20.75 -10.18 -27.52
N PRO A 453 -19.95 -11.26 -27.41
CA PRO A 453 -18.99 -11.35 -26.33
C PRO A 453 -17.88 -10.30 -26.48
N ALA A 454 -17.27 -9.91 -25.36
CA ALA A 454 -16.14 -8.99 -25.30
C ALA A 454 -15.01 -9.58 -24.43
N ILE A 455 -13.80 -9.01 -24.47
CA ILE A 455 -12.72 -9.49 -23.61
C ILE A 455 -12.97 -9.01 -22.18
N GLN A 456 -13.22 -9.95 -21.26
CA GLN A 456 -13.36 -9.67 -19.83
C GLN A 456 -12.09 -9.01 -19.28
N GLN A 457 -12.24 -7.76 -18.86
CA GLN A 457 -11.19 -6.95 -18.26
C GLN A 457 -11.27 -7.02 -16.73
N GLN A 458 -10.11 -7.12 -16.07
CA GLN A 458 -10.00 -6.93 -14.64
C GLN A 458 -9.94 -5.43 -14.33
N VAL A 459 -11.10 -4.78 -14.21
CA VAL A 459 -11.21 -3.34 -13.99
C VAL A 459 -11.92 -3.03 -12.68
N LYS A 460 -11.31 -2.14 -11.91
CA LYS A 460 -11.96 -1.53 -10.74
C LYS A 460 -12.83 -0.39 -11.24
N VAL A 461 -14.12 -0.65 -11.38
CA VAL A 461 -15.09 0.38 -11.77
C VAL A 461 -15.46 1.17 -10.53
N ASP A 462 -15.15 2.47 -10.52
CA ASP A 462 -15.67 3.38 -9.50
C ASP A 462 -17.16 3.59 -9.80
N PRO A 463 -18.08 3.33 -8.84
CA PRO A 463 -19.51 3.60 -9.02
C PRO A 463 -19.85 5.05 -9.41
N LYS A 464 -18.93 6.00 -9.23
CA LYS A 464 -19.09 7.41 -9.61
C LYS A 464 -18.54 7.74 -10.99
N GLN A 465 -17.81 6.83 -11.63
CA GLN A 465 -17.31 7.07 -12.97
C GLN A 465 -18.44 6.83 -13.97
N ASP A 466 -18.82 7.88 -14.71
CA ASP A 466 -19.73 7.78 -15.84
C ASP A 466 -18.99 7.12 -17.00
N LEU A 467 -18.96 5.78 -16.99
CA LEU A 467 -18.39 4.96 -18.05
C LEU A 467 -19.44 4.77 -19.14
N SER A 468 -19.17 5.27 -20.35
CA SER A 468 -20.04 5.06 -21.51
C SER A 468 -19.86 3.63 -22.06
N ALA A 469 -20.90 3.09 -22.70
CA ALA A 469 -20.81 1.77 -23.34
C ALA A 469 -19.78 1.75 -24.49
N TRP A 470 -19.58 2.88 -25.18
CA TRP A 470 -18.59 3.01 -26.25
C TRP A 470 -17.16 3.01 -25.72
N GLN A 471 -16.91 3.78 -24.65
CA GLN A 471 -15.62 3.75 -23.97
C GLN A 471 -15.31 2.32 -23.47
N ALA A 472 -16.30 1.64 -22.89
CA ALA A 472 -16.16 0.27 -22.43
C ALA A 472 -15.82 -0.71 -23.56
N SER A 473 -16.41 -0.58 -24.76
CA SER A 473 -16.13 -1.48 -25.89
C SER A 473 -14.70 -1.32 -26.41
N ILE A 474 -14.17 -0.09 -26.41
CA ILE A 474 -12.76 0.17 -26.76
C ILE A 474 -11.82 -0.44 -25.71
N ILE A 475 -12.16 -0.30 -24.42
CA ILE A 475 -11.38 -0.89 -23.33
C ILE A 475 -11.45 -2.42 -23.37
N ALA A 476 -12.57 -3.03 -23.73
CA ALA A 476 -12.77 -4.49 -23.72
C ALA A 476 -12.17 -5.23 -24.93
N THR A 477 -10.96 -4.83 -25.35
CA THR A 477 -10.21 -5.36 -26.51
C THR A 477 -8.86 -5.96 -26.09
N ARG A 478 -8.24 -6.79 -26.94
CA ARG A 478 -6.92 -7.41 -26.66
C ARG A 478 -5.76 -6.47 -26.96
N ASN A 479 -5.85 -5.66 -28.02
CA ASN A 479 -4.76 -4.83 -28.53
C ASN A 479 -5.27 -3.55 -29.22
N ALA A 480 -4.34 -2.70 -29.67
CA ALA A 480 -4.64 -1.42 -30.30
C ALA A 480 -5.41 -1.52 -31.64
N HIS A 481 -5.23 -2.60 -32.40
CA HIS A 481 -5.92 -2.79 -33.69
C HIS A 481 -7.42 -3.06 -33.48
N GLU A 482 -7.76 -3.95 -32.56
CA GLU A 482 -9.15 -4.21 -32.17
C GLU A 482 -9.79 -2.97 -31.54
N ALA A 483 -9.05 -2.26 -30.69
CA ALA A 483 -9.50 -1.01 -30.09
C ALA A 483 -9.85 0.03 -31.16
N TRP A 484 -9.03 0.16 -32.21
CA TRP A 484 -9.28 1.08 -33.31
C TRP A 484 -10.52 0.70 -34.13
N LYS A 485 -10.76 -0.59 -34.38
CA LYS A 485 -11.99 -1.06 -35.01
C LYS A 485 -13.24 -0.64 -34.21
N GLN A 486 -13.19 -0.77 -32.87
CA GLN A 486 -14.27 -0.32 -31.98
C GLN A 486 -14.40 1.21 -31.90
N PHE A 487 -13.28 1.93 -31.95
CA PHE A 487 -13.28 3.39 -31.98
C PHE A 487 -13.92 3.96 -33.24
N CYS A 488 -13.75 3.29 -34.38
CA CYS A 488 -14.39 3.68 -35.65
C CYS A 488 -15.86 3.25 -35.76
N GLN A 489 -16.40 2.49 -34.80
CA GLN A 489 -17.76 1.97 -34.78
C GLN A 489 -18.57 2.57 -33.62
N PRO A 490 -19.06 3.82 -33.75
CA PRO A 490 -19.86 4.44 -32.69
C PRO A 490 -21.19 3.71 -32.47
N PRO A 491 -21.76 3.72 -31.24
CA PRO A 491 -23.05 3.10 -30.95
C PRO A 491 -24.21 3.65 -31.78
N LYS A 492 -24.10 4.92 -32.22
CA LYS A 492 -25.03 5.58 -33.12
C LYS A 492 -24.26 6.14 -34.31
N ALA A 493 -24.77 5.90 -35.52
CA ALA A 493 -24.16 6.43 -36.74
C ALA A 493 -24.02 7.96 -36.66
N GLY A 494 -22.84 8.48 -37.04
CA GLY A 494 -22.54 9.92 -37.05
C GLY A 494 -22.15 10.54 -35.69
N MET A 495 -22.05 9.75 -34.62
CA MET A 495 -21.54 10.22 -33.33
C MET A 495 -20.01 10.40 -33.38
N ALA A 496 -19.51 11.55 -32.92
CA ALA A 496 -18.07 11.83 -32.84
C ALA A 496 -17.48 11.35 -31.50
N PRO A 497 -16.22 10.90 -31.46
CA PRO A 497 -15.56 10.45 -30.24
C PRO A 497 -15.29 11.60 -29.28
N GLY A 498 -15.55 11.39 -27.98
CA GLY A 498 -15.23 12.35 -26.92
C GLY A 498 -13.86 12.10 -26.28
N LEU A 499 -13.52 12.94 -25.30
CA LEU A 499 -12.31 12.77 -24.47
C LEU A 499 -12.21 11.36 -23.82
N PRO A 500 -13.29 10.75 -23.29
CA PRO A 500 -13.22 9.42 -22.69
C PRO A 500 -12.83 8.31 -23.68
N GLU A 501 -13.32 8.38 -24.92
CA GLU A 501 -13.02 7.45 -26.00
C GLU A 501 -11.57 7.63 -26.49
N TYR A 502 -11.10 8.86 -26.67
CA TYR A 502 -9.68 9.14 -26.97
C TYR A 502 -8.75 8.64 -25.85
N ALA A 503 -9.12 8.83 -24.59
CA ALA A 503 -8.34 8.33 -23.45
C ALA A 503 -8.23 6.80 -23.44
N ALA A 504 -9.31 6.09 -23.78
CA ALA A 504 -9.31 4.64 -23.93
C ALA A 504 -8.39 4.19 -25.07
N MET A 505 -8.44 4.88 -26.22
CA MET A 505 -7.54 4.61 -27.35
C MET A 505 -6.08 4.89 -27.04
N PHE A 506 -5.74 6.02 -26.40
CA PHE A 506 -4.36 6.29 -26.02
C PHE A 506 -3.78 5.19 -25.14
N ARG A 507 -4.53 4.74 -24.13
CA ARG A 507 -4.10 3.63 -23.26
C ARG A 507 -3.80 2.36 -24.05
N ARG A 508 -4.65 2.01 -25.02
CA ARG A 508 -4.45 0.84 -25.87
C ARG A 508 -3.27 1.01 -26.82
N SER A 509 -3.07 2.22 -27.36
CA SER A 509 -1.93 2.52 -28.25
C SER A 509 -0.57 2.47 -27.54
N PHE A 510 -0.51 2.84 -26.26
CA PHE A 510 0.71 2.80 -25.46
C PHE A 510 0.93 1.47 -24.73
N ALA A 511 -0.02 0.52 -24.83
CA ALA A 511 0.08 -0.77 -24.17
C ALA A 511 1.21 -1.61 -24.77
N ARG A 512 2.05 -2.19 -23.91
CA ARG A 512 3.15 -3.07 -24.31
C ARG A 512 2.64 -4.46 -24.62
N ASP A 513 3.30 -5.17 -25.51
CA ASP A 513 2.96 -6.54 -25.81
C ASP A 513 3.19 -7.48 -24.62
N ALA A 514 2.25 -8.41 -24.45
CA ALA A 514 2.31 -9.47 -23.47
C ALA A 514 3.36 -10.50 -23.88
N ASP A 515 4.04 -11.04 -22.87
CA ASP A 515 5.03 -12.09 -23.02
C ASP A 515 4.31 -13.45 -23.07
N PRO A 516 4.36 -14.20 -24.20
CA PRO A 516 3.64 -15.46 -24.34
C PRO A 516 4.03 -16.50 -23.29
N GLU A 517 5.29 -16.47 -22.83
CA GLU A 517 5.83 -17.45 -21.88
C GLU A 517 5.29 -17.27 -20.46
N LYS A 518 4.74 -16.09 -20.13
CA LYS A 518 4.22 -15.79 -18.79
C LYS A 518 2.79 -16.24 -18.56
N GLY A 519 2.12 -16.79 -19.57
CA GLY A 519 0.78 -17.37 -19.44
C GLY A 519 -0.32 -16.39 -19.00
N THR A 520 -0.13 -15.08 -19.16
CA THR A 520 -1.17 -14.09 -18.80
C THR A 520 -2.29 -14.08 -19.82
N LEU A 521 -3.56 -14.04 -19.38
CA LEU A 521 -4.70 -13.99 -20.30
C LEU A 521 -5.07 -12.54 -20.69
N PRO A 522 -5.71 -12.35 -21.87
CA PRO A 522 -6.23 -11.05 -22.23
C PRO A 522 -7.21 -10.48 -21.18
N GLY A 523 -7.03 -9.20 -20.88
CA GLY A 523 -7.84 -8.47 -19.91
C GLY A 523 -7.43 -8.64 -18.45
N ASP A 524 -6.50 -9.54 -18.10
CA ASP A 524 -5.95 -9.63 -16.73
C ASP A 524 -5.02 -8.45 -16.41
N ASN A 525 -4.36 -7.92 -17.45
CA ASN A 525 -3.42 -6.81 -17.35
C ASN A 525 -3.65 -5.81 -18.48
N SER A 526 -3.00 -4.65 -18.37
CA SER A 526 -3.04 -3.61 -19.40
C SER A 526 -2.09 -3.90 -20.57
N LEU A 527 -1.67 -5.15 -20.78
CA LEU A 527 -0.79 -5.53 -21.89
C LEU A 527 -1.62 -5.79 -23.16
N SER A 528 -0.98 -5.60 -24.31
CA SER A 528 -1.50 -5.96 -25.62
C SER A 528 -1.26 -7.43 -25.87
N HIS A 529 -2.30 -8.19 -26.23
CA HIS A 529 -2.15 -9.60 -26.56
C HIS A 529 -2.20 -9.79 -28.08
N PRO A 530 -1.19 -10.45 -28.69
CA PRO A 530 -1.17 -10.70 -30.12
C PRO A 530 -2.29 -11.68 -30.52
N THR A 531 -2.71 -11.63 -31.78
CA THR A 531 -3.78 -12.51 -32.29
C THR A 531 -3.22 -13.57 -33.23
N ASN A 532 -3.84 -14.74 -33.25
CA ASN A 532 -3.49 -15.80 -34.22
C ASN A 532 -4.02 -15.49 -35.63
N GLU A 533 -5.01 -14.60 -35.76
CA GLU A 533 -5.61 -14.23 -37.05
C GLU A 533 -4.68 -13.37 -37.92
N ASP A 534 -3.72 -12.67 -37.31
CA ASP A 534 -2.66 -11.92 -38.01
C ASP A 534 -1.75 -12.82 -38.87
N MET A 535 -1.76 -14.14 -38.65
CA MET A 535 -1.02 -15.11 -39.46
C MET A 535 -1.57 -15.26 -40.89
N ASN A 536 -2.87 -15.02 -41.07
CA ASN A 536 -3.57 -15.31 -42.34
C ASN A 536 -3.83 -14.05 -43.19
N LEU A 537 -3.52 -12.86 -42.67
CA LEU A 537 -3.68 -11.59 -43.40
C LEU A 537 -2.44 -11.28 -44.24
N THR A 538 -2.64 -10.77 -45.44
CA THR A 538 -1.54 -10.24 -46.26
C THR A 538 -0.94 -8.99 -45.63
N GLU A 539 0.35 -8.72 -45.87
CA GLU A 539 1.03 -7.52 -45.34
C GLU A 539 0.32 -6.21 -45.73
N LEU A 540 -0.33 -6.17 -46.91
CA LEU A 540 -1.15 -5.05 -47.35
C LEU A 540 -2.43 -4.87 -46.51
N GLU A 541 -3.10 -5.95 -46.15
CA GLU A 541 -4.29 -5.91 -45.29
C GLU A 541 -3.94 -5.53 -43.86
N LYS A 542 -2.78 -5.96 -43.36
CA LYS A 542 -2.24 -5.54 -42.08
C LYS A 542 -2.01 -4.03 -42.04
N LEU A 543 -1.34 -3.47 -43.06
CA LEU A 543 -1.09 -2.03 -43.16
C LEU A 543 -2.37 -1.20 -43.22
N ARG A 544 -3.41 -1.68 -43.93
CA ARG A 544 -4.72 -0.99 -43.99
C ARG A 544 -5.47 -0.97 -42.66
N GLN A 545 -5.23 -1.94 -41.80
CA GLN A 545 -5.90 -2.07 -40.51
C GLN A 545 -5.10 -1.44 -39.35
N GLN A 546 -3.95 -0.81 -39.64
CA GLN A 546 -3.14 -0.20 -38.60
C GLN A 546 -3.85 0.98 -37.94
N PRO A 547 -3.85 1.03 -36.59
CA PRO A 547 -4.32 2.20 -35.88
C PRO A 547 -3.38 3.40 -36.13
N PRO A 548 -3.87 4.65 -36.00
CA PRO A 548 -3.00 5.82 -36.02
C PRO A 548 -1.96 5.74 -34.92
N THR A 549 -0.79 6.31 -35.17
CA THR A 549 0.23 6.47 -34.13
C THR A 549 -0.29 7.38 -33.00
N PRO A 550 0.26 7.29 -31.77
CA PRO A 550 -0.19 8.16 -30.69
C PRO A 550 -0.07 9.66 -31.00
N GLN A 551 0.91 10.05 -31.82
CA GLN A 551 1.07 11.43 -32.26
C GLN A 551 -0.02 11.85 -33.26
N GLU A 552 -0.32 11.00 -34.25
CA GLU A 552 -1.41 11.24 -35.20
C GLU A 552 -2.77 11.27 -34.49
N LEU A 553 -3.02 10.34 -33.56
CA LEU A 553 -4.24 10.32 -32.75
C LEU A 553 -4.39 11.60 -31.92
N TYR A 554 -3.29 12.13 -31.39
CA TYR A 554 -3.27 13.42 -30.68
C TYR A 554 -3.59 14.60 -31.59
N GLU A 555 -3.06 14.61 -32.81
CA GLU A 555 -3.37 15.63 -33.80
C GLU A 555 -4.83 15.55 -34.26
N MET A 556 -5.36 14.34 -34.49
CA MET A 556 -6.78 14.10 -34.79
C MET A 556 -7.68 14.67 -33.69
N MET A 557 -7.40 14.37 -32.42
CA MET A 557 -8.15 14.90 -31.28
C MET A 557 -8.17 16.44 -31.28
N LYS A 558 -7.02 17.09 -31.56
CA LYS A 558 -6.93 18.55 -31.64
C LYS A 558 -7.68 19.12 -32.84
N CYS A 559 -7.68 18.44 -33.99
CA CYS A 559 -8.44 18.84 -35.18
C CYS A 559 -9.95 18.83 -34.93
N GLU A 560 -10.44 17.93 -34.08
CA GLU A 560 -11.83 17.90 -33.59
C GLU A 560 -12.13 19.00 -32.54
N GLY A 561 -11.17 19.88 -32.24
CA GLY A 561 -11.31 20.95 -31.26
C GLY A 561 -11.26 20.49 -29.81
N LEU A 562 -10.85 19.25 -29.55
CA LEU A 562 -10.76 18.67 -28.20
C LEU A 562 -9.35 18.91 -27.61
N LEU A 563 -9.31 19.55 -26.45
CA LEU A 563 -8.07 19.75 -25.68
C LEU A 563 -7.93 18.67 -24.60
N PRO A 564 -6.70 18.19 -24.32
CA PRO A 564 -6.48 17.14 -23.32
C PRO A 564 -6.89 17.61 -21.92
N ASP A 565 -7.78 16.85 -21.30
CA ASP A 565 -8.14 16.99 -19.88
C ASP A 565 -7.07 16.38 -18.96
N GLU A 566 -7.27 16.46 -17.65
CA GLU A 566 -6.36 15.91 -16.64
C GLU A 566 -6.01 14.43 -16.91
N HIS A 567 -7.00 13.65 -17.32
CA HIS A 567 -6.85 12.21 -17.48
C HIS A 567 -6.01 11.86 -18.70
N ILE A 568 -6.29 12.50 -19.84
CA ILE A 568 -5.50 12.37 -21.06
C ILE A 568 -4.09 12.91 -20.83
N LEU A 569 -3.93 14.05 -20.16
CA LEU A 569 -2.61 14.60 -19.82
C LEU A 569 -1.77 13.61 -19.01
N HIS A 570 -2.38 12.94 -18.02
CA HIS A 570 -1.69 11.91 -17.26
C HIS A 570 -1.19 10.77 -18.17
N ILE A 571 -2.03 10.28 -19.09
CA ILE A 571 -1.67 9.21 -20.03
C ILE A 571 -0.54 9.65 -20.97
N LEU A 572 -0.66 10.85 -21.57
CA LEU A 572 0.31 11.39 -22.50
C LEU A 572 1.67 11.67 -21.83
N VAL A 573 1.67 12.31 -20.65
CA VAL A 573 2.91 12.62 -19.90
C VAL A 573 3.59 11.34 -19.40
N ALA A 574 2.84 10.33 -18.97
CA ALA A 574 3.41 9.06 -18.52
C ALA A 574 4.14 8.29 -19.64
N ASN A 575 3.73 8.49 -20.89
CA ASN A 575 4.26 7.82 -22.08
C ASN A 575 5.10 8.72 -22.99
N ALA A 576 5.34 9.98 -22.61
CA ALA A 576 6.17 10.90 -23.38
C ALA A 576 7.60 10.36 -23.53
N GLN A 577 8.18 10.49 -24.71
CA GLN A 577 9.53 10.04 -25.01
C GLN A 577 10.59 11.05 -24.54
N THR A 578 10.23 12.34 -24.53
CA THR A 578 11.12 13.43 -24.13
C THR A 578 10.48 14.39 -23.13
N LEU A 579 11.31 15.06 -22.34
CA LEU A 579 10.82 16.07 -21.39
C LEU A 579 10.14 17.25 -22.11
N GLN A 580 10.60 17.58 -23.31
CA GLN A 580 10.03 18.65 -24.14
C GLN A 580 8.63 18.29 -24.63
N GLU A 581 8.42 17.04 -25.03
CA GLU A 581 7.10 16.52 -25.41
C GLU A 581 6.12 16.54 -24.24
N ALA A 582 6.55 16.10 -23.05
CA ALA A 582 5.76 16.22 -21.83
C ALA A 582 5.39 17.68 -21.54
N HIS A 583 6.32 18.63 -21.70
CA HIS A 583 6.05 20.06 -21.53
C HIS A 583 5.08 20.60 -22.58
N ARG A 584 5.13 20.11 -23.83
CA ARG A 584 4.16 20.45 -24.87
C ARG A 584 2.75 20.03 -24.46
N TYR A 585 2.56 18.78 -24.03
CA TYR A 585 1.26 18.30 -23.58
C TYR A 585 0.73 19.12 -22.40
N LEU A 586 1.55 19.42 -21.40
CA LEU A 586 1.14 20.23 -20.23
C LEU A 586 0.74 21.66 -20.59
N ARG A 587 1.27 22.23 -21.68
CA ARG A 587 0.89 23.58 -22.17
C ARG A 587 -0.44 23.57 -22.92
N ASP A 588 -0.76 22.46 -23.57
CA ASP A 588 -1.96 22.30 -24.40
C ASP A 588 -3.21 21.90 -23.58
N GLY A 589 -3.11 21.78 -22.25
CA GLY A 589 -4.19 21.35 -21.36
C GLY A 589 -5.43 22.26 -21.35
N SER A 590 -6.62 21.69 -21.16
CA SER A 590 -7.93 22.36 -21.31
C SER A 590 -8.39 23.26 -20.15
N THR A 591 -7.69 23.28 -19.00
CA THR A 591 -8.17 24.01 -17.79
C THR A 591 -7.81 25.50 -17.81
N GLU A 592 -8.78 26.36 -17.48
CA GLU A 592 -8.76 27.84 -17.68
C GLU A 592 -7.61 28.61 -17.03
N HIS A 593 -6.81 28.02 -16.14
CA HIS A 593 -5.55 28.62 -15.67
C HIS A 593 -4.46 27.56 -15.59
N GLN A 594 -3.30 27.90 -16.14
CA GLN A 594 -2.00 27.23 -16.26
C GLN A 594 -1.42 26.61 -14.95
N ASN A 595 -2.20 25.94 -14.11
CA ASN A 595 -1.72 25.32 -12.86
C ASN A 595 -0.68 24.23 -13.12
N TYR A 596 -0.68 23.62 -14.32
CA TYR A 596 0.37 22.70 -14.74
C TYR A 596 1.71 23.38 -15.03
N ALA A 597 1.72 24.70 -15.28
CA ALA A 597 2.95 25.48 -15.40
C ALA A 597 3.74 25.50 -14.07
N HIS A 598 3.08 25.30 -12.93
CA HIS A 598 3.76 25.15 -11.63
C HIS A 598 4.75 23.97 -11.60
N LEU A 599 4.54 22.92 -12.41
CA LEU A 599 5.52 21.84 -12.57
C LEU A 599 6.79 22.29 -13.30
N LEU A 600 6.67 23.30 -14.17
CA LEU A 600 7.74 23.83 -15.01
C LEU A 600 8.59 24.88 -14.27
N VAL A 601 8.02 25.57 -13.27
CA VAL A 601 8.73 26.56 -12.44
C VAL A 601 9.93 25.90 -11.73
N PRO A 602 11.14 26.52 -11.71
CA PRO A 602 12.33 25.96 -11.06
C PRO A 602 12.12 25.61 -9.58
N ASP A 603 11.52 26.53 -8.82
CA ASP A 603 11.33 26.43 -7.38
C ASP A 603 9.85 26.65 -7.00
N PRO A 604 8.98 25.62 -7.14
CA PRO A 604 7.57 25.75 -6.81
C PRO A 604 7.34 25.69 -5.30
N THR A 605 6.33 26.43 -4.81
CA THR A 605 5.90 26.35 -3.41
C THR A 605 4.98 25.13 -3.18
N ALA A 606 4.87 24.68 -1.93
CA ALA A 606 4.02 23.53 -1.58
C ALA A 606 2.53 23.76 -1.96
N ASP A 607 2.04 25.00 -1.83
CA ASP A 607 0.66 25.34 -2.16
C ASP A 607 0.38 25.31 -3.67
N MET A 608 1.34 25.76 -4.49
CA MET A 608 1.26 25.62 -5.95
C MET A 608 1.14 24.15 -6.37
N LEU A 609 1.88 23.25 -5.71
CA LEU A 609 1.84 21.82 -6.03
C LEU A 609 0.55 21.15 -5.54
N LYS A 610 -0.12 21.67 -4.49
CA LYS A 610 -1.39 21.12 -3.98
C LYS A 610 -2.51 21.21 -5.00
N ALA A 611 -2.53 22.24 -5.84
CA ALA A 611 -3.50 22.42 -6.92
C ALA A 611 -3.36 21.37 -8.04
N ILE A 612 -2.22 20.68 -8.11
CA ILE A 612 -1.96 19.69 -9.14
C ILE A 612 -2.51 18.32 -8.70
N PRO A 613 -3.29 17.66 -9.57
CA PRO A 613 -3.74 16.30 -9.31
C PRO A 613 -2.59 15.30 -9.19
N LEU A 614 -2.70 14.41 -8.19
CA LEU A 614 -1.67 13.43 -7.86
C LEU A 614 -1.32 12.44 -9.00
N PRO A 615 -2.26 11.95 -9.84
CA PRO A 615 -1.90 11.11 -10.98
C PRO A 615 -0.94 11.83 -11.94
N LEU A 616 -1.29 13.03 -12.37
CA LEU A 616 -0.47 13.83 -13.28
C LEU A 616 0.89 14.21 -12.66
N PHE A 617 0.89 14.61 -11.38
CA PHE A 617 2.13 14.87 -10.64
C PHE A 617 3.05 13.65 -10.62
N SER A 618 2.51 12.46 -10.35
CA SER A 618 3.26 11.21 -10.33
C SER A 618 3.86 10.88 -11.70
N ALA A 619 3.10 11.05 -12.78
CA ALA A 619 3.58 10.83 -14.15
C ALA A 619 4.73 11.79 -14.52
N TYR A 620 4.62 13.05 -14.13
CA TYR A 620 5.66 14.05 -14.37
C TYR A 620 6.93 13.76 -13.56
N VAL A 621 6.81 13.38 -12.29
CA VAL A 621 7.96 12.97 -11.45
C VAL A 621 8.65 11.74 -12.03
N ASP A 622 7.89 10.75 -12.51
CA ASP A 622 8.44 9.59 -13.21
C ASP A 622 9.23 10.04 -14.45
N MET A 623 8.67 10.92 -15.29
CA MET A 623 9.35 11.44 -16.48
C MET A 623 10.63 12.23 -16.16
N LEU A 624 10.61 13.06 -15.11
CA LEU A 624 11.82 13.73 -14.61
C LEU A 624 12.87 12.72 -14.14
N SER A 625 12.46 11.70 -13.40
CA SER A 625 13.40 10.71 -12.88
C SER A 625 14.01 9.82 -13.98
N LYS A 626 13.29 9.57 -15.07
CA LYS A 626 13.78 8.81 -16.25
C LYS A 626 14.76 9.61 -17.11
N THR A 627 14.59 10.93 -17.20
CA THR A 627 15.35 11.77 -18.14
C THR A 627 16.74 12.11 -17.59
N VAL A 628 17.77 11.63 -18.30
CA VAL A 628 19.16 11.87 -17.92
C VAL A 628 19.55 13.32 -18.19
N HIS A 629 19.95 14.04 -17.15
CA HIS A 629 20.48 15.39 -17.23
C HIS A 629 21.84 15.47 -16.54
N PRO A 630 22.78 16.34 -16.98
CA PRO A 630 24.01 16.62 -16.24
C PRO A 630 23.80 16.76 -14.73
N LYS A 631 24.70 16.12 -13.96
CA LYS A 631 24.73 16.11 -12.49
C LYS A 631 23.49 15.50 -11.81
N GLY A 632 22.66 14.75 -12.53
CA GLY A 632 21.42 14.22 -11.99
C GLY A 632 20.40 15.31 -11.64
N SER A 633 20.48 16.50 -12.23
CA SER A 633 19.63 17.66 -11.89
C SER A 633 18.13 17.34 -11.94
N ASN A 634 17.67 16.58 -12.94
CA ASN A 634 16.27 16.19 -13.05
C ASN A 634 15.85 15.22 -11.93
N LEU A 635 16.76 14.32 -11.53
CA LEU A 635 16.51 13.39 -10.43
C LEU A 635 16.46 14.12 -9.09
N ILE A 636 17.38 15.06 -8.84
CA ILE A 636 17.36 15.92 -7.64
C ILE A 636 16.07 16.76 -7.62
N ARG A 637 15.68 17.33 -8.76
CA ARG A 637 14.41 18.05 -8.89
C ARG A 637 13.20 17.16 -8.59
N ALA A 638 13.17 15.93 -9.11
CA ALA A 638 12.11 14.96 -8.81
C ALA A 638 12.01 14.69 -7.30
N ILE A 639 13.14 14.55 -6.61
CA ILE A 639 13.20 14.39 -5.15
C ILE A 639 12.65 15.62 -4.44
N ARG A 640 13.09 16.84 -4.83
CA ARG A 640 12.59 18.10 -4.26
C ARG A 640 11.07 18.25 -4.39
N LEU A 641 10.54 18.00 -5.59
CA LEU A 641 9.10 18.06 -5.84
C LEU A 641 8.34 17.06 -4.97
N ALA A 642 8.86 15.83 -4.86
CA ALA A 642 8.27 14.79 -4.02
C ALA A 642 8.28 15.18 -2.54
N GLU A 643 9.38 15.74 -2.02
CA GLU A 643 9.48 16.22 -0.63
C GLU A 643 8.51 17.38 -0.33
N LEU A 644 8.27 18.27 -1.29
CA LEU A 644 7.36 19.41 -1.12
C LEU A 644 5.87 19.02 -1.19
N ARG A 645 5.53 18.05 -2.05
CA ARG A 645 4.13 17.69 -2.34
C ARG A 645 3.60 16.53 -1.49
N VAL A 646 4.43 15.52 -1.23
CA VAL A 646 3.96 14.28 -0.63
C VAL A 646 4.18 14.28 0.88
N GLY A 647 3.08 14.25 1.63
CA GLY A 647 3.08 14.18 3.09
C GLY A 647 2.08 13.13 3.61
N ARG A 648 1.89 13.09 4.93
CA ARG A 648 1.02 12.10 5.60
C ARG A 648 -0.44 12.06 5.13
N ARG A 649 -0.95 13.14 4.52
CA ARG A 649 -2.32 13.17 3.98
C ARG A 649 -2.48 12.39 2.67
N ASN A 650 -1.40 12.19 1.90
CA ASN A 650 -1.41 11.54 0.57
C ASN A 650 -0.65 10.21 0.57
N GLN A 651 -0.70 9.48 1.68
CA GLN A 651 0.03 8.23 1.88
C GLN A 651 -0.18 7.21 0.75
N ASN A 652 -1.40 7.14 0.21
CA ASN A 652 -1.75 6.19 -0.84
C ASN A 652 -1.00 6.41 -2.16
N TRP A 653 -0.47 7.62 -2.37
CA TRP A 653 0.27 8.00 -3.58
C TRP A 653 1.78 7.90 -3.44
N LEU A 654 2.30 7.69 -2.23
CA LEU A 654 3.74 7.59 -1.97
C LEU A 654 4.44 6.53 -2.84
N PRO A 655 3.90 5.29 -3.00
CA PRO A 655 4.51 4.29 -3.88
C PRO A 655 4.68 4.75 -5.33
N HIS A 656 3.73 5.52 -5.84
CA HIS A 656 3.70 5.96 -7.24
C HIS A 656 4.69 7.10 -7.52
N VAL A 657 5.02 7.89 -6.49
CA VAL A 657 5.99 8.97 -6.61
C VAL A 657 7.41 8.48 -6.30
N TRP A 658 7.60 7.75 -5.20
CA TRP A 658 8.95 7.34 -4.75
C TRP A 658 9.49 6.11 -5.49
N ALA A 659 8.65 5.16 -5.92
CA ALA A 659 9.16 3.97 -6.59
C ALA A 659 9.81 4.25 -7.95
N PRO A 660 9.28 5.16 -8.79
CA PRO A 660 9.97 5.56 -10.02
C PRO A 660 11.30 6.27 -9.76
N ILE A 661 11.36 7.17 -8.78
CA ILE A 661 12.62 7.82 -8.37
C ILE A 661 13.63 6.75 -7.97
N MET A 662 13.25 5.83 -7.07
CA MET A 662 14.11 4.74 -6.62
C MET A 662 14.54 3.82 -7.77
N LYS A 663 13.63 3.53 -8.71
CA LYS A 663 13.92 2.76 -9.93
C LYS A 663 15.03 3.38 -10.75
N ASN A 664 14.95 4.68 -10.97
CA ASN A 664 15.86 5.40 -11.85
C ASN A 664 17.17 5.76 -11.15
N VAL A 665 17.18 5.93 -9.82
CA VAL A 665 18.41 5.97 -9.02
C VAL A 665 19.22 4.68 -9.20
N GLY A 666 18.57 3.53 -9.43
CA GLY A 666 19.24 2.26 -9.74
C GLY A 666 19.89 2.17 -11.13
N GLN A 667 19.92 3.23 -11.94
CA GLN A 667 20.71 3.26 -13.19
C GLN A 667 22.23 3.23 -12.88
N HIS A 668 23.07 3.02 -13.90
CA HIS A 668 24.52 2.95 -13.66
C HIS A 668 25.02 4.34 -13.25
N HIS A 669 25.90 4.45 -12.26
CA HIS A 669 26.39 5.76 -11.77
C HIS A 669 27.01 6.61 -12.90
N TYR A 670 27.76 6.00 -13.83
CA TYR A 670 28.18 6.64 -15.10
C TYR A 670 27.03 7.22 -15.93
N GLY A 671 25.94 6.48 -16.11
CA GLY A 671 24.75 6.95 -16.83
C GLY A 671 24.05 8.11 -16.11
N LEU A 672 24.07 8.11 -14.78
CA LEU A 672 23.56 9.21 -13.95
C LEU A 672 24.53 10.40 -13.87
N LYS A 673 25.78 10.23 -14.35
CA LYS A 673 26.88 11.18 -14.20
C LYS A 673 27.18 11.50 -12.72
N LEU A 674 27.05 10.51 -11.84
CA LEU A 674 27.33 10.55 -10.40
C LEU A 674 28.47 9.58 -10.05
N THR A 675 29.12 9.77 -8.89
CA THR A 675 29.99 8.74 -8.30
C THR A 675 29.15 7.66 -7.60
N LEU A 676 29.73 6.48 -7.35
CA LEU A 676 29.04 5.42 -6.63
C LEU A 676 28.65 5.87 -5.21
N GLU A 677 29.53 6.58 -4.50
CA GLU A 677 29.27 7.08 -3.14
C GLU A 677 28.13 8.10 -3.14
N ALA A 678 28.09 8.99 -4.12
CA ALA A 678 27.02 9.95 -4.29
C ALA A 678 25.67 9.26 -4.57
N GLN A 679 25.67 8.23 -5.41
CA GLN A 679 24.49 7.40 -5.67
C GLN A 679 24.00 6.69 -4.40
N LEU A 680 24.90 6.08 -3.62
CA LEU A 680 24.53 5.38 -2.38
C LEU A 680 24.00 6.34 -1.31
N ARG A 681 24.59 7.54 -1.17
CA ARG A 681 24.07 8.58 -0.27
C ARG A 681 22.67 9.06 -0.66
N LEU A 682 22.39 9.21 -1.96
CA LEU A 682 21.05 9.53 -2.43
C LEU A 682 20.04 8.44 -2.05
N ILE A 683 20.41 7.15 -2.16
CA ILE A 683 19.52 6.05 -1.75
C ILE A 683 19.29 6.07 -0.23
N ILE A 684 20.34 6.29 0.56
CA ILE A 684 20.25 6.43 2.02
C ILE A 684 19.26 7.56 2.37
N HIS A 685 19.42 8.74 1.78
CA HIS A 685 18.51 9.87 1.98
C HIS A 685 17.07 9.52 1.62
N LEU A 686 16.84 8.93 0.44
CA LEU A 686 15.51 8.53 -0.01
C LEU A 686 14.84 7.57 0.97
N VAL A 687 15.57 6.55 1.39
CA VAL A 687 15.08 5.52 2.31
C VAL A 687 14.74 6.13 3.68
N ASP A 688 15.58 7.02 4.22
CA ASP A 688 15.31 7.71 5.49
C ASP A 688 14.09 8.64 5.39
N ARG A 689 13.95 9.33 4.27
CA ARG A 689 12.80 10.21 4.02
C ARG A 689 11.50 9.41 3.93
N ILE A 690 11.51 8.30 3.20
CA ILE A 690 10.35 7.40 3.10
C ILE A 690 9.97 6.87 4.49
N ASP A 691 10.94 6.38 5.26
CA ASP A 691 10.70 5.85 6.62
C ASP A 691 10.16 6.94 7.56
N ALA A 692 10.72 8.16 7.53
CA ALA A 692 10.31 9.25 8.41
C ALA A 692 8.87 9.75 8.16
N VAL A 693 8.38 9.71 6.92
CA VAL A 693 7.05 10.24 6.57
C VAL A 693 5.93 9.27 6.96
N GLN A 694 6.06 7.99 6.63
CA GLN A 694 4.98 6.99 6.79
C GLN A 694 5.47 5.62 7.32
N GLY A 695 6.74 5.27 7.14
CA GLY A 695 7.22 3.89 7.25
C GLY A 695 7.29 3.20 5.87
N MET A 696 8.21 2.25 5.71
CA MET A 696 8.46 1.55 4.46
C MET A 696 7.33 0.55 4.12
N THR A 697 6.58 0.74 3.03
CA THR A 697 5.57 -0.22 2.56
C THR A 697 6.20 -1.41 1.83
N LEU A 698 5.51 -2.56 1.74
CA LEU A 698 6.01 -3.76 1.03
C LEU A 698 6.46 -3.47 -0.42
N PHE A 699 5.67 -2.69 -1.15
CA PHE A 699 6.00 -2.35 -2.54
C PHE A 699 7.26 -1.47 -2.64
N LEU A 700 7.38 -0.45 -1.78
CA LEU A 700 8.57 0.41 -1.73
C LEU A 700 9.79 -0.36 -1.23
N PHE A 701 9.61 -1.27 -0.27
CA PHE A 701 10.63 -2.19 0.19
C PHE A 701 11.12 -3.10 -0.95
N ASN A 702 10.22 -3.75 -1.70
CA ASN A 702 10.63 -4.58 -2.83
C ASN A 702 11.35 -3.75 -3.90
N ARG A 703 10.87 -2.52 -4.17
CA ARG A 703 11.55 -1.60 -5.08
C ARG A 703 12.98 -1.27 -4.60
N PHE A 704 13.15 -1.05 -3.30
CA PHE A 704 14.45 -0.77 -2.68
C PHE A 704 15.40 -1.96 -2.82
N VAL A 705 14.95 -3.14 -2.41
CA VAL A 705 15.65 -4.43 -2.50
C VAL A 705 16.17 -4.68 -3.93
N ARG A 706 15.29 -4.57 -4.94
CA ARG A 706 15.69 -4.71 -6.36
C ARG A 706 16.69 -3.66 -6.83
N THR A 707 16.55 -2.43 -6.33
CA THR A 707 17.45 -1.31 -6.68
C THR A 707 18.84 -1.55 -6.10
N LEU A 708 18.93 -1.96 -4.84
CA LEU A 708 20.17 -2.33 -4.17
C LEU A 708 20.85 -3.50 -4.86
N ARG A 709 20.11 -4.59 -5.15
CA ARG A 709 20.60 -5.74 -5.92
C ARG A 709 21.18 -5.34 -7.26
N LYS A 710 20.49 -4.46 -8.00
CA LYS A 710 20.95 -4.02 -9.33
C LYS A 710 22.28 -3.27 -9.27
N ILE A 711 22.54 -2.52 -8.19
CA ILE A 711 23.81 -1.82 -7.99
C ILE A 711 24.88 -2.82 -7.57
N LEU A 712 24.62 -3.64 -6.55
CA LEU A 712 25.55 -4.69 -6.09
C LEU A 712 25.97 -5.63 -7.23
N ARG A 713 25.03 -6.04 -8.09
CA ARG A 713 25.31 -6.88 -9.26
C ARG A 713 26.35 -6.28 -10.19
N ARG A 714 26.32 -4.97 -10.43
CA ARG A 714 27.28 -4.31 -11.34
C ARG A 714 28.66 -4.26 -10.72
N GLU A 715 28.74 -3.96 -9.43
CA GLU A 715 30.01 -4.00 -8.70
C GLU A 715 30.56 -5.43 -8.60
N LEU A 716 29.68 -6.42 -8.46
CA LEU A 716 30.02 -7.84 -8.49
C LEU A 716 30.60 -8.25 -9.85
N GLN A 717 30.07 -7.75 -10.98
CA GLN A 717 30.63 -8.03 -12.31
C GLN A 717 32.08 -7.55 -12.41
N VAL A 718 32.38 -6.35 -11.88
CA VAL A 718 33.75 -5.82 -11.80
C VAL A 718 34.64 -6.72 -10.92
N LEU A 719 34.11 -7.17 -9.77
CA LEU A 719 34.81 -8.09 -8.88
C LEU A 719 35.08 -9.45 -9.54
N ALA A 720 34.10 -10.03 -10.23
CA ALA A 720 34.23 -11.33 -10.88
C ALA A 720 35.32 -11.33 -11.95
N SER A 721 35.39 -10.27 -12.77
CA SER A 721 36.48 -10.08 -13.73
C SER A 721 37.85 -9.93 -13.06
N ALA A 722 37.92 -9.27 -11.90
CA ALA A 722 39.17 -9.14 -11.14
C ALA A 722 39.63 -10.48 -10.51
N VAL A 723 38.69 -11.31 -10.07
CA VAL A 723 38.94 -12.67 -9.56
C VAL A 723 39.52 -13.55 -10.67
N GLU A 724 38.98 -13.48 -11.88
CA GLU A 724 39.50 -14.23 -13.05
C GLU A 724 40.91 -13.79 -13.44
N ALA A 725 41.21 -12.50 -13.33
CA ALA A 725 42.54 -11.94 -13.59
C ALA A 725 43.56 -12.19 -12.46
N ASN A 726 43.18 -12.92 -11.40
CA ASN A 726 43.99 -13.15 -10.19
C ASN A 726 44.50 -11.86 -9.51
N ASN A 727 43.86 -10.71 -9.78
CA ASN A 727 44.27 -9.39 -9.31
C ASN A 727 43.39 -8.92 -8.13
N THR A 728 43.35 -9.73 -7.07
CA THR A 728 42.34 -9.60 -5.99
C THR A 728 42.72 -8.63 -4.86
N ASN A 729 43.88 -7.96 -4.97
CA ASN A 729 44.44 -7.14 -3.88
C ASN A 729 43.75 -5.78 -3.66
N PHE A 730 42.78 -5.36 -4.48
CA PHE A 730 42.27 -3.97 -4.46
C PHE A 730 40.75 -3.77 -4.35
N ASN A 731 39.92 -4.82 -4.31
CA ASN A 731 38.47 -4.60 -4.23
C ASN A 731 37.93 -4.82 -2.80
N LEU A 732 37.76 -3.71 -2.07
CA LEU A 732 37.17 -3.68 -0.72
C LEU A 732 35.80 -4.36 -0.65
N LEU A 733 35.07 -4.46 -1.78
CA LEU A 733 33.76 -5.11 -1.84
C LEU A 733 33.84 -6.64 -1.75
N GLY A 734 35.00 -7.26 -2.00
CA GLY A 734 35.21 -8.70 -1.78
C GLY A 734 34.96 -9.11 -0.33
N ALA A 735 35.14 -8.17 0.62
CA ALA A 735 34.85 -8.37 2.03
C ALA A 735 33.36 -8.63 2.31
N LEU A 736 32.42 -8.29 1.43
CA LEU A 736 31.00 -8.62 1.63
C LEU A 736 30.73 -10.13 1.58
N TYR A 737 31.56 -10.90 0.85
CA TYR A 737 31.31 -12.31 0.59
C TYR A 737 32.12 -13.26 1.49
N CYS A 738 33.04 -12.73 2.30
CA CYS A 738 33.86 -13.49 3.25
C CYS A 738 33.14 -13.60 4.62
N ARG A 739 33.15 -14.80 5.23
CA ARG A 739 32.40 -15.09 6.48
C ARG A 739 32.77 -14.22 7.70
N ASN A 740 34.00 -13.70 7.78
CA ASN A 740 34.54 -13.01 8.97
C ASN A 740 35.00 -11.56 8.71
N ALA A 741 34.38 -10.88 7.75
CA ALA A 741 34.80 -9.54 7.30
C ALA A 741 34.62 -8.38 8.31
N GLU A 742 34.10 -8.66 9.51
CA GLU A 742 34.10 -7.69 10.61
C GLU A 742 35.48 -7.58 11.27
N GLU A 743 36.28 -8.65 11.29
CA GLU A 743 37.63 -8.66 11.89
C GLU A 743 38.69 -8.11 10.91
N ASP A 744 38.61 -8.45 9.62
CA ASP A 744 39.59 -8.00 8.61
C ASP A 744 39.48 -6.48 8.31
N GLY A 745 38.29 -5.90 8.47
CA GLY A 745 38.05 -4.46 8.29
C GLY A 745 38.54 -3.58 9.45
N ALA A 746 38.84 -4.17 10.61
CA ALA A 746 39.39 -3.45 11.75
C ALA A 746 40.90 -3.14 11.55
N ASN A 747 41.63 -4.05 10.89
CA ASN A 747 43.10 -4.03 10.82
C ASN A 747 43.72 -3.21 9.67
N THR A 748 42.93 -2.58 8.79
CA THR A 748 43.48 -1.72 7.73
C THR A 748 43.62 -0.27 8.22
N VAL A 749 44.84 0.20 8.47
CA VAL A 749 45.16 1.58 8.88
C VAL A 749 44.66 2.58 7.82
N MET A 750 43.44 3.12 7.99
CA MET A 750 42.88 4.22 7.21
C MET A 750 42.05 5.12 8.11
N ASP A 751 42.19 6.43 7.90
CA ASP A 751 41.58 7.51 8.70
C ASP A 751 40.07 7.32 8.90
N THR A 752 39.58 7.64 10.10
CA THR A 752 38.19 7.38 10.54
C THR A 752 37.15 8.14 9.70
N GLU A 753 37.49 9.32 9.15
CA GLU A 753 36.63 10.07 8.24
C GLU A 753 36.54 9.42 6.84
N THR A 754 37.66 8.92 6.28
CA THR A 754 37.66 8.17 5.01
C THR A 754 36.91 6.84 5.08
N ARG A 755 36.95 6.14 6.24
CA ARG A 755 36.17 4.90 6.45
C ARG A 755 34.65 5.14 6.39
N SER A 756 34.15 6.27 6.90
CA SER A 756 32.72 6.61 6.84
C SER A 756 32.19 6.91 5.43
N ASN A 757 33.09 7.24 4.49
CA ASN A 757 32.75 7.63 3.12
C ASN A 757 32.99 6.55 2.07
N SER A 758 33.54 5.39 2.46
CA SER A 758 33.75 4.27 1.54
C SER A 758 32.44 3.65 1.07
N ALA A 759 32.38 3.28 -0.22
CA ALA A 759 31.24 2.57 -0.80
C ALA A 759 30.87 1.29 -0.01
N LEU A 760 31.86 0.56 0.53
CA LEU A 760 31.63 -0.63 1.36
C LEU A 760 30.82 -0.29 2.63
N HIS A 761 31.16 0.79 3.31
CA HIS A 761 30.44 1.23 4.51
C HIS A 761 29.00 1.61 4.16
N LEU A 762 28.81 2.38 3.08
CA LEU A 762 27.48 2.78 2.62
C LEU A 762 26.61 1.58 2.20
N PHE A 763 27.19 0.56 1.57
CA PHE A 763 26.49 -0.71 1.32
C PHE A 763 26.08 -1.41 2.61
N ARG A 764 26.99 -1.55 3.59
CA ARG A 764 26.66 -2.15 4.90
C ARG A 764 25.52 -1.41 5.60
N VAL A 765 25.49 -0.08 5.54
CA VAL A 765 24.39 0.73 6.06
C VAL A 765 23.07 0.42 5.34
N LEU A 766 23.08 0.36 4.01
CA LEU A 766 21.88 0.03 3.22
C LEU A 766 21.40 -1.40 3.44
N ILE A 767 22.30 -2.37 3.56
CA ILE A 767 21.99 -3.77 3.87
C ILE A 767 21.37 -3.88 5.27
N SER A 768 21.95 -3.21 6.27
CA SER A 768 21.37 -3.14 7.62
C SER A 768 19.96 -2.56 7.61
N ARG A 769 19.71 -1.50 6.83
CA ARG A 769 18.37 -0.94 6.63
C ARG A 769 17.42 -1.92 5.96
N MET A 770 17.86 -2.62 4.93
CA MET A 770 17.07 -3.66 4.25
C MET A 770 16.60 -4.72 5.24
N LYS A 771 17.50 -5.25 6.09
CA LYS A 771 17.15 -6.21 7.15
C LYS A 771 16.19 -5.59 8.16
N GLY A 772 16.45 -4.36 8.60
CA GLY A 772 15.59 -3.64 9.53
C GLY A 772 14.17 -3.43 9.02
N PHE A 773 13.99 -3.12 7.73
CA PHE A 773 12.66 -2.98 7.12
C PHE A 773 11.95 -4.33 6.96
N TYR A 774 12.67 -5.39 6.56
CA TYR A 774 12.11 -6.73 6.51
C TYR A 774 11.49 -7.13 7.86
N HIS A 775 12.26 -7.02 8.95
CA HIS A 775 11.75 -7.38 10.27
C HIS A 775 10.63 -6.45 10.75
N ALA A 776 10.68 -5.16 10.40
CA ALA A 776 9.59 -4.23 10.73
C ALA A 776 8.29 -4.61 10.01
N LEU A 777 8.35 -4.98 8.73
CA LEU A 777 7.18 -5.43 7.96
C LEU A 777 6.59 -6.72 8.54
N VAL A 778 7.43 -7.70 8.88
CA VAL A 778 6.98 -8.96 9.49
C VAL A 778 6.33 -8.70 10.86
N ALA A 779 6.94 -7.87 11.70
CA ALA A 779 6.38 -7.53 13.01
C ALA A 779 5.03 -6.78 12.90
N GLU A 780 4.93 -5.84 11.94
CA GLU A 780 3.69 -5.11 11.68
C GLU A 780 2.58 -6.04 11.15
N GLU A 781 2.90 -7.00 10.29
CA GLU A 781 1.93 -8.00 9.80
C GLU A 781 1.44 -8.92 10.93
N GLN A 782 2.33 -9.32 11.85
CA GLN A 782 1.94 -10.12 13.03
C GLN A 782 1.00 -9.35 13.96
N GLU A 783 1.15 -8.02 14.08
CA GLU A 783 0.20 -7.18 14.82
C GLU A 783 -1.15 -7.07 14.10
N ARG A 784 -1.16 -7.04 12.76
CA ARG A 784 -2.36 -6.99 11.91
C ARG A 784 -3.20 -8.27 11.96
N GLN A 785 -2.54 -9.42 12.07
CA GLN A 785 -3.19 -10.73 12.13
C GLN A 785 -3.92 -10.97 13.47
N ARG A 786 -3.49 -10.35 14.58
CA ARG A 786 -4.18 -10.47 15.88
C ARG A 786 -5.51 -9.71 15.81
N PRO A 787 -6.67 -10.41 15.72
CA PRO A 787 -7.38 -11.01 16.85
C PRO A 787 -8.11 -12.35 16.52
N GLU A 788 -8.76 -12.90 17.54
CA GLU A 788 -9.48 -14.19 17.69
C GLU A 788 -10.48 -14.64 16.59
N ALA A 789 -10.65 -13.87 15.50
CA ALA A 789 -11.63 -14.12 14.43
C ALA A 789 -11.15 -15.08 13.31
N GLU A 790 -9.87 -15.50 13.32
CA GLU A 790 -9.34 -16.42 12.29
C GLU A 790 -9.98 -17.82 12.31
N GLN A 791 -10.81 -18.16 13.30
CA GLN A 791 -11.41 -19.50 13.42
C GLN A 791 -12.71 -19.69 12.62
N THR A 792 -13.27 -18.67 11.96
CA THR A 792 -14.62 -18.77 11.33
C THR A 792 -14.74 -18.24 9.90
N THR A 793 -13.61 -17.97 9.21
CA THR A 793 -13.67 -17.36 7.86
C THR A 793 -13.48 -18.40 6.75
N ASP A 794 -14.43 -18.52 5.82
CA ASP A 794 -14.37 -19.42 4.63
C ASP A 794 -13.43 -18.90 3.51
N LEU A 795 -12.37 -18.17 3.86
CA LEU A 795 -11.42 -17.66 2.89
C LEU A 795 -10.43 -18.74 2.46
N SER A 796 -10.12 -18.78 1.17
CA SER A 796 -8.98 -19.55 0.64
C SER A 796 -7.69 -19.14 1.35
N PHE A 797 -6.84 -20.12 1.65
CA PHE A 797 -5.53 -19.85 2.26
C PHE A 797 -4.66 -18.97 1.36
N VAL A 798 -4.75 -19.17 0.05
CA VAL A 798 -4.02 -18.39 -0.94
C VAL A 798 -4.46 -16.93 -0.91
N ASP A 799 -5.76 -16.66 -0.76
CA ASP A 799 -6.28 -15.30 -0.66
C ASP A 799 -5.89 -14.62 0.66
N ILE A 800 -5.77 -15.39 1.76
CA ILE A 800 -5.20 -14.91 3.02
C ILE A 800 -3.75 -14.49 2.80
N MET A 801 -2.93 -15.34 2.18
CA MET A 801 -1.53 -15.03 1.88
C MET A 801 -1.37 -13.82 0.97
N ARG A 802 -2.20 -13.69 -0.06
CA ARG A 802 -2.22 -12.53 -0.98
C ARG A 802 -2.53 -11.21 -0.31
N SER A 803 -3.20 -11.24 0.84
CA SER A 803 -3.57 -10.04 1.58
C SER A 803 -2.48 -9.50 2.51
N ARG A 804 -1.45 -10.31 2.78
CA ARG A 804 -0.38 -9.97 3.72
C ARG A 804 0.50 -8.84 3.17
N ARG A 805 1.01 -7.99 4.08
CA ARG A 805 1.85 -6.83 3.76
C ARG A 805 3.33 -7.07 4.04
N ASP A 806 3.74 -8.33 4.18
CA ASP A 806 5.12 -8.78 4.33
C ASP A 806 5.57 -9.59 3.09
N PRO A 807 6.87 -9.86 2.91
CA PRO A 807 7.38 -10.52 1.70
C PRO A 807 7.21 -12.04 1.73
N VAL A 808 6.00 -12.52 2.09
CA VAL A 808 5.66 -13.95 2.23
C VAL A 808 5.35 -14.64 0.90
N LEU A 809 4.91 -13.89 -0.12
CA LEU A 809 4.60 -14.41 -1.45
C LEU A 809 5.88 -14.61 -2.27
N ALA A 810 5.85 -15.56 -3.20
CA ALA A 810 7.03 -16.00 -3.94
C ALA A 810 7.78 -14.87 -4.68
N PRO A 811 7.14 -13.92 -5.39
CA PRO A 811 7.86 -12.88 -6.12
C PRO A 811 8.63 -11.92 -5.19
N PHE A 812 8.07 -11.60 -4.02
CA PHE A 812 8.73 -10.72 -3.04
C PHE A 812 9.82 -11.48 -2.27
N ALA A 813 9.54 -12.72 -1.90
CA ALA A 813 10.48 -13.60 -1.23
C ALA A 813 11.72 -13.87 -2.10
N HIS A 814 11.52 -14.16 -3.39
CA HIS A 814 12.59 -14.34 -4.37
C HIS A 814 13.44 -13.09 -4.54
N ASP A 815 12.80 -11.92 -4.72
CA ASP A 815 13.51 -10.67 -4.91
C ASP A 815 14.39 -10.34 -3.69
N LEU A 816 13.87 -10.59 -2.47
CA LEU A 816 14.62 -10.45 -1.22
C LEU A 816 15.75 -11.48 -1.10
N MET A 817 15.46 -12.76 -1.39
CA MET A 817 16.44 -13.86 -1.36
C MET A 817 17.64 -13.57 -2.26
N GLN A 818 17.38 -13.15 -3.51
CA GLN A 818 18.44 -12.73 -4.43
C GLN A 818 19.23 -11.55 -3.86
N SER A 819 18.55 -10.52 -3.33
CA SER A 819 19.23 -9.32 -2.84
C SER A 819 20.12 -9.59 -1.63
N LEU A 820 19.69 -10.50 -0.74
CA LEU A 820 20.53 -11.01 0.36
C LEU A 820 21.75 -11.78 -0.17
N ALA A 821 21.57 -12.61 -1.21
CA ALA A 821 22.68 -13.32 -1.84
C ALA A 821 23.73 -12.37 -2.43
N PHE A 822 23.29 -11.35 -3.17
CA PHE A 822 24.18 -10.31 -3.72
C PHE A 822 24.81 -9.43 -2.64
N ALA A 823 24.20 -9.33 -1.46
CA ALA A 823 24.73 -8.62 -0.30
C ALA A 823 25.70 -9.45 0.55
N GLY A 824 25.77 -10.78 0.35
CA GLY A 824 26.60 -11.69 1.15
C GLY A 824 25.97 -12.15 2.47
N GLU A 825 24.67 -11.96 2.65
CA GLU A 825 23.94 -12.19 3.92
C GLU A 825 23.30 -13.60 3.96
N TYR A 826 24.13 -14.65 4.01
CA TYR A 826 23.66 -16.04 3.85
C TYR A 826 22.88 -16.60 5.06
N ASN A 827 23.20 -16.17 6.28
CA ASN A 827 22.48 -16.60 7.47
C ASN A 827 21.04 -16.08 7.45
N GLU A 828 20.85 -14.85 6.98
CA GLU A 828 19.56 -14.22 6.77
C GLU A 828 18.76 -14.89 5.67
N MET A 829 19.40 -15.37 4.61
CA MET A 829 18.74 -16.22 3.60
C MET A 829 18.19 -17.50 4.22
N ALA A 830 18.96 -18.17 5.10
CA ALA A 830 18.48 -19.35 5.81
C ALA A 830 17.29 -19.03 6.73
N GLN A 831 17.36 -17.92 7.46
CA GLN A 831 16.26 -17.45 8.32
C GLN A 831 15.00 -17.14 7.50
N LEU A 832 15.16 -16.49 6.35
CA LEU A 832 14.06 -16.23 5.42
C LEU A 832 13.42 -17.52 4.93
N THR A 833 14.21 -18.51 4.51
CA THR A 833 13.68 -19.83 4.08
C THR A 833 12.91 -20.52 5.21
N MET A 834 13.45 -20.54 6.43
CA MET A 834 12.76 -21.15 7.57
C MET A 834 11.47 -20.41 7.91
N TRP A 835 11.48 -19.07 7.89
CA TRP A 835 10.30 -18.25 8.09
C TRP A 835 9.23 -18.54 7.04
N LEU A 836 9.58 -18.59 5.75
CA LEU A 836 8.64 -18.93 4.67
C LEU A 836 8.04 -20.31 4.88
N MET A 837 8.83 -21.32 5.24
CA MET A 837 8.27 -22.65 5.55
C MET A 837 7.27 -22.57 6.70
N MET A 838 7.60 -21.89 7.80
CA MET A 838 6.73 -21.78 8.97
C MET A 838 5.44 -20.99 8.72
N GLU A 839 5.46 -19.95 7.89
CA GLU A 839 4.24 -19.20 7.57
C GLU A 839 3.32 -20.00 6.65
N TRP A 840 3.89 -20.83 5.78
CA TRP A 840 3.13 -21.61 4.81
C TRP A 840 2.63 -22.96 5.36
N GLY A 841 3.21 -23.53 6.42
CA GLY A 841 2.67 -24.72 7.09
C GLY A 841 2.29 -24.42 8.54
N PRO A 842 1.06 -24.71 9.04
CA PRO A 842 0.19 -25.84 8.68
C PRO A 842 -1.34 -25.58 8.73
N LEU A 843 -2.11 -26.11 7.78
CA LEU A 843 -3.50 -26.58 7.97
C LEU A 843 -3.74 -27.75 6.99
N GLN A 844 -3.89 -28.99 7.50
CA GLN A 844 -4.09 -30.19 6.67
C GLN A 844 -5.29 -30.08 5.70
N SER A 845 -6.31 -29.29 6.05
CA SER A 845 -7.47 -29.01 5.18
C SER A 845 -7.17 -28.06 4.02
N GLN A 846 -6.01 -27.39 4.02
CA GLN A 846 -5.58 -26.40 3.03
C GLN A 846 -4.47 -26.93 2.11
N GLU A 847 -3.79 -28.02 2.51
CA GLU A 847 -2.93 -28.81 1.61
C GLU A 847 -3.75 -29.36 0.43
N ASP A 848 -4.99 -29.80 0.67
CA ASP A 848 -5.91 -30.25 -0.37
C ASP A 848 -6.21 -29.15 -1.40
N GLU A 849 -6.30 -27.87 -1.00
CA GLU A 849 -6.53 -26.77 -1.93
C GLU A 849 -5.36 -26.59 -2.90
N MET A 850 -4.12 -26.68 -2.40
CA MET A 850 -2.91 -26.55 -3.22
C MET A 850 -2.61 -27.79 -4.05
N ILE A 851 -2.86 -28.98 -3.52
CA ILE A 851 -2.67 -30.26 -4.22
C ILE A 851 -3.71 -30.44 -5.34
N ASN A 852 -4.94 -29.94 -5.15
CA ASN A 852 -5.99 -29.98 -6.17
C ASN A 852 -5.79 -28.94 -7.30
N MET A 853 -4.80 -28.05 -7.20
CA MET A 853 -4.43 -27.15 -8.30
C MET A 853 -3.48 -27.88 -9.27
N GLU A 854 -3.93 -28.14 -10.50
CA GLU A 854 -3.10 -28.76 -11.55
C GLU A 854 -1.81 -27.97 -11.85
N VAL A 855 -1.85 -26.64 -11.72
CA VAL A 855 -0.72 -25.73 -11.86
C VAL A 855 -0.78 -24.68 -10.76
N LEU A 856 0.31 -24.52 -10.01
CA LEU A 856 0.43 -23.48 -8.99
C LEU A 856 0.57 -22.10 -9.65
N PRO A 857 -0.20 -21.08 -9.20
CA PRO A 857 0.00 -19.70 -9.62
C PRO A 857 1.43 -19.21 -9.33
N HIS A 858 1.98 -18.38 -10.23
CA HIS A 858 3.36 -17.86 -10.11
C HIS A 858 3.62 -17.07 -8.81
N ASP A 859 2.60 -16.46 -8.23
CA ASP A 859 2.72 -15.71 -6.96
C ASP A 859 2.84 -16.62 -5.72
N VAL A 860 2.56 -17.92 -5.87
CA VAL A 860 2.59 -18.95 -4.82
C VAL A 860 3.74 -19.95 -5.03
N ASP A 861 4.21 -20.13 -6.25
CA ASP A 861 5.30 -21.07 -6.57
C ASP A 861 6.67 -20.61 -6.03
N MET A 862 7.14 -21.27 -4.97
CA MET A 862 8.40 -20.96 -4.29
C MET A 862 9.64 -21.60 -4.94
N LEU A 863 9.50 -22.35 -6.04
CA LEU A 863 10.60 -23.12 -6.64
C LEU A 863 11.85 -22.26 -6.90
N GLU A 864 11.68 -21.11 -7.55
CA GLU A 864 12.81 -20.23 -7.84
C GLU A 864 13.48 -19.67 -6.58
N THR A 865 12.69 -19.34 -5.55
CA THR A 865 13.20 -18.84 -4.27
C THR A 865 14.07 -19.89 -3.58
N LEU A 866 13.61 -21.16 -3.59
CA LEU A 866 14.37 -22.28 -3.05
C LEU A 866 15.62 -22.58 -3.88
N CYS A 867 15.55 -22.47 -5.21
CA CYS A 867 16.72 -22.57 -6.08
C CYS A 867 17.78 -21.51 -5.74
N ALA A 868 17.38 -20.26 -5.51
CA ALA A 868 18.29 -19.19 -5.11
C ALA A 868 18.97 -19.47 -3.75
N TYR A 869 18.21 -19.98 -2.76
CA TYR A 869 18.76 -20.40 -1.47
C TYR A 869 19.81 -21.50 -1.64
N ARG A 870 19.49 -22.58 -2.38
CA ARG A 870 20.42 -23.70 -2.61
C ARG A 870 21.65 -23.29 -3.41
N ALA A 871 21.49 -22.42 -4.39
CA ALA A 871 22.58 -21.94 -5.23
C ALA A 871 23.62 -21.13 -4.44
N PHE A 872 23.14 -20.21 -3.59
CA PHE A 872 24.00 -19.15 -3.03
C PHE A 872 24.21 -19.24 -1.52
N ALA A 873 23.21 -19.64 -0.74
CA ALA A 873 23.30 -19.70 0.72
C ALA A 873 23.78 -21.07 1.23
N GLU A 874 23.15 -22.17 0.80
CA GLU A 874 23.48 -23.53 1.27
C GLU A 874 24.98 -23.88 1.25
N PRO A 875 25.76 -23.48 0.22
CA PRO A 875 27.21 -23.72 0.16
C PRO A 875 28.04 -22.83 1.09
N MET A 876 27.48 -21.72 1.58
CA MET A 876 28.13 -20.72 2.45
C MET A 876 27.74 -20.85 3.93
N LEU A 877 26.85 -21.79 4.29
CA LEU A 877 26.32 -21.98 5.65
C LEU A 877 27.07 -23.07 6.44
N THR A 878 27.06 -22.95 7.77
CA THR A 878 27.64 -23.96 8.67
C THR A 878 26.72 -25.19 8.70
N ASP A 879 27.27 -26.35 9.06
CA ASP A 879 26.50 -27.59 9.09
C ASP A 879 25.34 -27.53 10.10
N GLU A 880 25.49 -26.79 11.20
CA GLU A 880 24.43 -26.54 12.18
C GLU A 880 23.21 -25.86 11.55
N VAL A 881 23.42 -24.74 10.83
CA VAL A 881 22.33 -24.00 10.19
C VAL A 881 21.72 -24.81 9.05
N ARG A 882 22.54 -25.54 8.27
CA ARG A 882 22.06 -26.40 7.19
C ARG A 882 21.15 -27.51 7.71
N ASN A 883 21.55 -28.16 8.80
CA ASN A 883 20.74 -29.22 9.43
C ASN A 883 19.42 -28.65 9.98
N HIS A 884 19.44 -27.44 10.55
CA HIS A 884 18.22 -26.82 11.04
C HIS A 884 17.19 -26.55 9.94
N VAL A 885 17.62 -26.04 8.77
CA VAL A 885 16.74 -25.84 7.61
C VAL A 885 16.19 -27.18 7.10
N ARG A 886 17.00 -28.25 7.10
CA ARG A 886 16.55 -29.60 6.73
C ARG A 886 15.49 -30.14 7.69
N ASP A 887 15.67 -29.95 8.99
CA ASP A 887 14.71 -30.40 10.01
C ASP A 887 13.35 -29.70 9.85
N VAL A 888 13.33 -28.39 9.58
CA VAL A 888 12.09 -27.62 9.34
C VAL A 888 11.41 -28.11 8.06
N ARG A 889 12.18 -28.35 6.99
CA ARG A 889 11.66 -28.90 5.73
C ARG A 889 10.94 -30.23 5.95
N PHE A 890 11.55 -31.16 6.71
CA PHE A 890 10.94 -32.47 6.99
C PHE A 890 9.59 -32.37 7.72
N GLN A 891 9.35 -31.27 8.45
CA GLN A 891 8.13 -31.07 9.22
C GLN A 891 6.98 -30.48 8.38
N ILE A 892 7.28 -29.74 7.30
CA ILE A 892 6.29 -28.87 6.63
C ILE A 892 5.92 -29.34 5.21
N GLY A 893 6.80 -30.02 4.46
CA GLY A 893 6.42 -30.83 3.28
C GLY A 893 5.73 -30.17 2.06
N ILE A 894 5.30 -28.91 2.10
CA ILE A 894 4.42 -28.28 1.07
C ILE A 894 5.06 -28.14 -0.31
N TRP A 895 6.35 -27.76 -0.38
CA TRP A 895 7.03 -27.53 -1.66
C TRP A 895 8.02 -28.63 -1.99
N GLN A 896 8.10 -28.98 -3.28
CA GLN A 896 9.14 -29.84 -3.79
C GLN A 896 10.51 -29.17 -3.61
N TRP A 897 11.43 -29.87 -2.94
CA TRP A 897 12.79 -29.35 -2.77
C TRP A 897 13.57 -29.46 -4.09
N PRO A 898 14.15 -28.36 -4.60
CA PRO A 898 14.82 -28.38 -5.89
C PRO A 898 16.05 -29.28 -5.83
N GLY A 899 16.26 -30.09 -6.86
CA GLY A 899 17.45 -30.94 -7.05
C GLY A 899 18.61 -30.19 -7.70
N ASP A 900 19.79 -30.78 -7.74
CA ASP A 900 21.01 -30.09 -8.22
C ASP A 900 20.91 -29.70 -9.70
N GLN A 901 20.27 -30.53 -10.54
CA GLN A 901 20.04 -30.22 -11.94
C GLN A 901 19.14 -28.99 -12.11
N MET A 902 18.04 -28.89 -11.34
CA MET A 902 17.16 -27.72 -11.36
C MET A 902 17.89 -26.44 -10.94
N VAL A 903 18.75 -26.53 -9.92
CA VAL A 903 19.56 -25.39 -9.45
C VAL A 903 20.53 -24.93 -10.55
N GLN A 904 21.16 -25.86 -11.28
CA GLN A 904 22.03 -25.49 -12.41
C GLN A 904 21.25 -24.85 -13.56
N SER A 905 20.10 -25.41 -13.93
CA SER A 905 19.21 -24.81 -14.94
C SER A 905 18.75 -23.42 -14.53
N TYR A 906 18.44 -23.20 -13.25
CA TYR A 906 18.10 -21.88 -12.71
C TYR A 906 19.25 -20.87 -12.84
N ILE A 907 20.49 -21.29 -12.53
CA ILE A 907 21.68 -20.42 -12.65
C ILE A 907 21.90 -20.03 -14.12
N GLN A 908 21.85 -21.00 -15.03
CA GLN A 908 22.05 -20.79 -16.48
C GLN A 908 20.96 -19.92 -17.09
N ALA A 909 19.69 -20.19 -16.78
CA ALA A 909 18.56 -19.38 -17.23
C ALA A 909 18.68 -17.91 -16.79
N ASN A 910 19.35 -17.67 -15.66
CA ASN A 910 19.55 -16.35 -15.08
C ASN A 910 20.99 -15.83 -15.20
N ALA A 911 21.78 -16.34 -16.16
CA ALA A 911 23.17 -15.88 -16.37
C ALA A 911 23.24 -14.36 -16.63
N VAL A 912 22.33 -13.82 -17.44
CA VAL A 912 22.19 -12.37 -17.71
C VAL A 912 21.93 -11.55 -16.43
N HIS A 913 21.43 -12.19 -15.38
CA HIS A 913 21.17 -11.58 -14.09
C HIS A 913 22.35 -11.62 -13.12
N GLY A 914 23.54 -12.07 -13.54
CA GLY A 914 24.75 -12.03 -12.73
C GLY A 914 24.94 -13.27 -11.83
N HIS A 915 24.16 -14.33 -12.05
CA HIS A 915 24.15 -15.51 -11.19
C HIS A 915 25.40 -16.38 -11.36
N GLU A 916 25.96 -16.43 -12.56
CA GLU A 916 27.22 -17.15 -12.82
C GLU A 916 28.41 -16.42 -12.19
N GLU A 917 28.46 -15.10 -12.31
CA GLU A 917 29.44 -14.23 -11.65
C GLU A 917 29.40 -14.43 -10.14
N LEU A 918 28.20 -14.40 -9.55
CA LEU A 918 28.04 -14.64 -8.11
C LEU A 918 28.57 -16.01 -7.74
N THR A 919 28.17 -17.06 -8.46
CA THR A 919 28.66 -18.43 -8.22
C THR A 919 30.19 -18.53 -8.28
N ARG A 920 30.83 -17.83 -9.22
CA ARG A 920 32.30 -17.76 -9.34
C ARG A 920 32.93 -17.07 -8.13
N VAL A 921 32.44 -15.89 -7.75
CA VAL A 921 32.94 -15.13 -6.58
C VAL A 921 32.74 -15.93 -5.29
N LEU A 922 31.62 -16.62 -5.14
CA LEU A 922 31.35 -17.49 -3.99
C LEU A 922 32.29 -18.71 -3.92
N LYS A 923 32.63 -19.31 -5.06
CA LYS A 923 33.67 -20.37 -5.11
C LYS A 923 35.03 -19.82 -4.66
N TRP A 924 35.41 -18.65 -5.16
CA TRP A 924 36.65 -17.98 -4.75
C TRP A 924 36.68 -17.67 -3.25
N ALA A 925 35.61 -17.09 -2.69
CA ALA A 925 35.52 -16.76 -1.28
C ALA A 925 35.66 -18.00 -0.37
N ARG A 926 35.07 -19.14 -0.78
CA ARG A 926 35.24 -20.42 -0.06
C ARG A 926 36.67 -20.95 -0.08
N ILE A 927 37.32 -20.93 -1.24
CA ILE A 927 38.70 -21.41 -1.39
C ILE A 927 39.62 -20.54 -0.52
N ARG A 928 39.42 -19.22 -0.53
CA ARG A 928 40.16 -18.28 0.31
C ARG A 928 39.97 -18.57 1.79
N GLU A 929 38.75 -18.83 2.25
CA GLU A 929 38.49 -19.14 3.66
C GLU A 929 39.07 -20.49 4.06
N HIS A 930 38.96 -21.51 3.22
CA HIS A 930 39.56 -22.82 3.48
C HIS A 930 41.09 -22.71 3.60
N ASN A 931 41.73 -21.95 2.71
CA ASN A 931 43.16 -21.68 2.80
C ASN A 931 43.52 -20.91 4.07
N ARG A 932 42.69 -19.94 4.50
CA ARG A 932 42.89 -19.18 5.76
C ARG A 932 42.78 -20.07 7.00
N GLN A 933 41.78 -20.96 7.04
CA GLN A 933 41.61 -21.93 8.12
C GLN A 933 42.79 -22.92 8.18
N ASN A 934 43.26 -23.40 7.02
CA ASN A 934 44.43 -24.27 6.94
C ASN A 934 45.73 -23.54 7.34
N HIS A 935 45.87 -22.25 7.04
CA HIS A 935 47.00 -21.42 7.49
C HIS A 935 46.99 -21.14 8.99
N LEU A 936 45.82 -20.93 9.60
CA LEU A 936 45.67 -20.82 11.06
C LEU A 936 45.98 -22.14 11.79
N LEU A 937 45.75 -23.30 11.14
CA LEU A 937 46.09 -24.63 11.65
C LEU A 937 47.57 -25.02 11.43
N THR A 938 48.30 -24.31 10.57
CA THR A 938 49.72 -24.59 10.25
C THR A 938 50.71 -23.59 10.86
N ASN A 939 50.23 -22.51 11.48
CA ASN A 939 51.08 -21.60 12.25
C ASN A 939 51.32 -22.17 13.66
N VAL A 940 52.25 -23.12 13.74
CA VAL A 940 52.68 -23.82 14.98
C VAL A 940 53.55 -22.91 15.88
N ASP A 941 53.90 -21.70 15.44
CA ASP A 941 54.89 -20.85 16.12
C ASP A 941 54.31 -19.88 17.17
N ASP A 942 52.98 -19.84 17.38
CA ASP A 942 52.32 -19.06 18.46
C ASP A 942 51.55 -19.96 19.45
N LEU A 943 51.98 -21.23 19.60
CA LEU A 943 51.65 -21.98 20.81
C LEU A 943 52.52 -21.43 21.95
N ASP A 944 51.94 -20.51 22.71
CA ASP A 944 52.46 -20.08 24.00
C ASP A 944 52.53 -21.32 24.92
N LEU A 945 53.70 -21.97 24.94
CA LEU A 945 53.97 -23.23 25.64
C LEU A 945 53.70 -23.10 27.15
N ASP A 946 53.73 -21.87 27.69
CA ASP A 946 53.44 -21.56 29.09
C ASP A 946 51.94 -21.60 29.44
N ALA A 947 51.04 -21.47 28.45
CA ALA A 947 49.60 -21.53 28.67
C ALA A 947 49.06 -22.97 28.71
N ILE A 948 49.81 -23.93 28.15
CA ILE A 948 49.46 -25.36 28.16
C ILE A 948 49.93 -26.02 29.46
N GLU A 949 51.09 -25.61 30.01
CA GLU A 949 51.56 -26.08 31.32
C GLU A 949 50.61 -25.65 32.45
N ASN A 950 50.15 -24.40 32.44
CA ASN A 950 49.16 -23.91 33.43
C ASN A 950 47.78 -24.58 33.31
N LYS A 951 47.39 -25.03 32.10
CA LYS A 951 46.14 -25.79 31.88
C LYS A 951 46.27 -27.26 32.29
N HIS A 952 47.46 -27.84 32.21
CA HIS A 952 47.71 -29.19 32.70
C HIS A 952 47.68 -29.24 34.23
N GLU A 953 48.28 -28.26 34.93
CA GLU A 953 48.21 -28.19 36.40
C GLU A 953 46.79 -27.93 36.91
N THR A 954 46.01 -27.07 36.24
CA THR A 954 44.59 -26.84 36.61
C THR A 954 43.68 -28.02 36.25
N ALA A 955 43.97 -28.78 35.20
CA ALA A 955 43.24 -30.00 34.86
C ALA A 955 43.55 -31.16 35.83
N GLU A 956 44.79 -31.32 36.27
CA GLU A 956 45.15 -32.34 37.28
C GLU A 956 44.53 -32.03 38.65
N HIS A 957 44.47 -30.75 39.05
CA HIS A 957 43.81 -30.35 40.29
C HIS A 957 42.28 -30.54 40.23
N GLN A 958 41.67 -30.38 39.04
CA GLN A 958 40.25 -30.66 38.82
C GLN A 958 39.94 -32.16 38.72
N PHE A 959 40.81 -32.97 38.14
CA PHE A 959 40.65 -34.43 38.12
C PHE A 959 40.78 -35.03 39.52
N SER A 960 41.75 -34.58 40.33
CA SER A 960 41.92 -35.01 41.72
C SER A 960 40.69 -34.70 42.60
N THR A 961 40.13 -33.50 42.47
CA THR A 961 38.91 -33.09 43.20
C THR A 961 37.65 -33.81 42.72
N HIS A 962 37.57 -34.17 41.43
CA HIS A 962 36.45 -34.94 40.87
C HIS A 962 36.50 -36.42 41.26
N GLU A 963 37.71 -36.97 41.48
CA GLU A 963 37.93 -38.35 41.94
C GLU A 963 37.68 -38.52 43.44
N GLU A 964 38.06 -37.53 44.27
CA GLU A 964 37.65 -37.46 45.69
C GLU A 964 36.13 -37.31 45.84
N SER A 965 35.51 -36.52 44.96
CA SER A 965 34.05 -36.37 44.93
C SER A 965 33.37 -37.68 44.57
N ARG A 966 33.87 -38.42 43.56
CA ARG A 966 33.37 -39.76 43.19
C ARG A 966 33.56 -40.80 44.30
N LYS A 967 34.67 -40.78 45.03
CA LYS A 967 34.87 -41.66 46.20
C LYS A 967 33.88 -41.36 47.32
N ARG A 968 33.54 -40.07 47.55
CA ARG A 968 32.49 -39.66 48.52
C ARG A 968 31.08 -40.04 48.08
N THR A 969 30.75 -40.01 46.78
CA THR A 969 29.44 -40.47 46.28
C THR A 969 29.32 -42.00 46.30
N ALA A 970 30.40 -42.73 46.02
CA ALA A 970 30.43 -44.20 46.08
C ALA A 970 30.24 -44.73 47.51
N LEU A 971 30.83 -44.05 48.51
CA LEU A 971 30.61 -44.35 49.93
C LEU A 971 29.17 -44.06 50.40
N ARG A 972 28.50 -43.04 49.84
CA ARG A 972 27.07 -42.75 50.13
C ARG A 972 26.08 -43.68 49.43
N SER A 973 26.42 -44.23 48.26
CA SER A 973 25.58 -45.21 47.56
C SER A 973 25.66 -46.62 48.14
N GLY A 974 26.73 -46.93 48.92
CA GLY A 974 26.88 -48.20 49.62
C GLY A 974 26.00 -48.35 50.87
N GLU A 975 25.58 -47.24 51.49
CA GLU A 975 24.73 -47.25 52.70
C GLU A 975 23.21 -47.27 52.40
N GLN A 976 22.79 -47.07 51.15
CA GLN A 976 21.38 -47.14 50.75
C GLN A 976 20.95 -48.51 50.18
N GLY A 977 21.89 -49.43 49.97
CA GLY A 977 21.61 -50.79 49.50
C GLY A 977 21.26 -51.82 50.58
N SER A 978 21.24 -51.43 51.87
CA SER A 978 21.08 -52.35 53.02
C SER A 978 19.76 -52.19 53.79
N LEU A 979 18.76 -51.47 53.25
CA LEU A 979 17.48 -51.21 53.94
C LEU A 979 16.23 -51.61 53.10
N LEU A 980 16.40 -52.45 52.08
CA LEU A 980 15.30 -53.00 51.27
C LEU A 980 15.36 -54.53 51.10
N GLU A 981 15.84 -55.24 52.12
CA GLU A 981 15.54 -56.66 52.34
C GLU A 981 15.15 -56.87 53.81
N THR A 982 13.88 -56.60 54.13
CA THR A 982 13.00 -57.28 55.11
C THR A 982 11.60 -56.71 55.01
#